data_AF-A0A3D3PF08-F1
#
_entry.id   AF-A0A3D3PF08-F1
#
_cell.length_a   1.000
_cell.length_b   1.000
_cell.length_c   1.000
_cell.angle_alpha   90.00
_cell.angle_beta   90.00
_cell.angle_gamma   90.00
#
_symmetry.space_group_name_H-M   'P 1'
#
loop_
_entity.id
_entity.type
_entity.pdbx_description
1 polymer ?
#
loop_
_entity_poly.entity_id
_entity_poly.type
_entity_poly.pdbx_seq_one_letter_code
_entity_poly.pdbx_strand_id
1 'polypeptide(L)'
;MCKLLKKRNIVFLLFLFFTQNTVGQQTAVTDSTGYKTIVAGTQYKRSAIHQFLWGENYRKEWATPVRFPILILDTAKGGLTPFKAGGGHQSKSLQLKNSKGEIYKLHSVDKTLGKVLPENYKNTFIEKLANDEVSMSFPYPATSVSVMERSAKIYHTDPEYVYLPNQAALDTFNVGFGNNIYLFEDKPNDDRISANNIGNFPKYYDTDKVLEDLYKDNDSQVDQRMFVKARLFDMLVGDWDRHEDQWTWGIKEDGKQKIYEAVPLDMDQVYFKYDGLLLSLTIGGASGMKYLQSFKDKISNVKTFNYEERGIDRLFTDQLTLNDWKSIAINLQESLADTIIEKSVKQLPPEIYAISGPGIISKLKARRAHIVDDAITYYRFLAKEVEIPGTKSDEHFDVKRLSDSLTAVKIYKLNKEGIKNDTPFYSRDFNSNETKEIRLFGLSGKDTYSLDGNVSKGIKIKIIGGTDTDTYNNSSLVGGSRNKTLVYDNAANIFDTFGKTKLHISSDSSIHKYVYKSFLYDTRGFKPMVFYNNEDRLYIGLGYGMVHHKWRKLPFAFEQYVGANYSITQKAFSFNYNALFPQLIGKWGLPVTANYDLVRWTNYYGLGNETTLLNKDKAFNRLRSKEFIGSIGLKRAIGKSTLEFGGFFQTVSLINDADRFIRNVAISQPDILQLHNYIGPQFIYWTLNVQDG
;
A
#
# COMPACT_ATOMS: atom_id res chain seq x y z
N MET A 1 -1.16 -56.78 -39.80
CA MET A 1 -2.06 -57.92 -39.45
C MET A 1 -1.82 -58.24 -37.96
N CYS A 2 -2.89 -58.33 -37.17
CA CYS A 2 -2.96 -58.65 -35.72
C CYS A 2 -2.31 -57.66 -34.72
N LYS A 3 -3.07 -56.86 -33.95
CA LYS A 3 -4.02 -57.12 -32.83
C LYS A 3 -3.35 -57.29 -31.46
N LEU A 4 -3.70 -56.34 -30.58
CA LEU A 4 -4.17 -56.48 -29.19
C LEU A 4 -3.31 -57.24 -28.16
N LEU A 5 -2.95 -56.53 -27.07
CA LEU A 5 -2.87 -57.03 -25.68
C LEU A 5 -3.03 -55.81 -24.75
N LYS A 6 -4.23 -55.53 -24.24
CA LYS A 6 -4.80 -55.90 -22.92
C LYS A 6 -4.09 -55.31 -21.69
N LYS A 7 -4.77 -54.29 -21.12
CA LYS A 7 -5.08 -54.03 -19.69
C LYS A 7 -4.14 -54.64 -18.64
N ARG A 8 -3.50 -53.77 -17.85
CA ARG A 8 -3.19 -54.03 -16.43
C ARG A 8 -3.90 -52.98 -15.57
N ASN A 9 -4.73 -53.47 -14.66
CA ASN A 9 -5.44 -52.72 -13.64
C ASN A 9 -4.44 -52.23 -12.58
N ILE A 10 -4.45 -50.94 -12.28
CA ILE A 10 -3.91 -50.40 -11.03
C ILE A 10 -5.13 -50.04 -10.18
N VAL A 11 -5.31 -50.80 -9.10
CA VAL A 11 -6.35 -50.63 -8.10
C VAL A 11 -6.01 -49.36 -7.29
N PHE A 12 -6.80 -48.30 -7.47
CA PHE A 12 -6.82 -47.16 -6.56
C PHE A 12 -7.71 -47.54 -5.37
N LEU A 13 -7.11 -47.73 -4.20
CA LEU A 13 -7.84 -47.84 -2.93
C LEU A 13 -8.41 -46.46 -2.59
N LEU A 14 -9.72 -46.29 -2.77
CA LEU A 14 -10.49 -45.19 -2.20
C LEU A 14 -10.73 -45.48 -0.71
N PHE A 15 -10.08 -44.73 0.18
CA PHE A 15 -10.49 -44.66 1.58
C PHE A 15 -11.71 -43.75 1.68
N LEU A 16 -12.90 -44.36 1.80
CA LEU A 16 -14.13 -43.70 2.23
C LEU A 16 -14.04 -43.41 3.73
N PHE A 17 -13.64 -42.19 4.09
CA PHE A 17 -13.90 -41.66 5.43
C PHE A 17 -15.39 -41.34 5.53
N PHE A 18 -16.15 -42.20 6.20
CA PHE A 18 -17.46 -41.83 6.73
C PHE A 18 -17.24 -40.86 7.89
N THR A 19 -17.31 -39.56 7.63
CA THR A 19 -17.53 -38.58 8.68
C THR A 19 -19.01 -38.65 9.07
N GLN A 20 -19.28 -39.14 10.28
CA GLN A 20 -20.58 -38.92 10.90
C GLN A 20 -20.72 -37.41 11.14
N ASN A 21 -21.50 -36.75 10.30
CA ASN A 21 -22.00 -35.41 10.60
C ASN A 21 -22.97 -35.56 11.76
N THR A 22 -22.52 -35.29 12.98
CA THR A 22 -23.41 -34.89 14.07
C THR A 22 -24.06 -33.59 13.63
N VAL A 23 -25.28 -33.68 13.07
CA VAL A 23 -26.16 -32.53 12.88
C VAL A 23 -26.56 -32.08 14.28
N GLY A 24 -25.78 -31.16 14.86
CA GLY A 24 -26.25 -30.38 15.98
C GLY A 24 -27.55 -29.69 15.55
N GLN A 25 -28.61 -29.88 16.33
CA GLN A 25 -29.90 -29.27 16.12
C GLN A 25 -29.73 -27.74 16.13
N GLN A 26 -29.58 -27.15 14.95
CA GLN A 26 -29.51 -25.70 14.78
C GLN A 26 -30.95 -25.20 14.98
N THR A 27 -31.26 -24.69 16.16
CA THR A 27 -32.52 -23.98 16.42
C THR A 27 -32.68 -22.92 15.35
N ALA A 28 -33.69 -23.07 14.48
CA ALA A 28 -34.01 -22.09 13.45
C ALA A 28 -34.40 -20.78 14.13
N VAL A 29 -33.48 -19.82 14.16
CA VAL A 29 -33.73 -18.46 14.62
C VAL A 29 -34.71 -17.82 13.65
N THR A 30 -35.98 -17.80 14.04
CA THR A 30 -37.08 -17.32 13.19
C THR A 30 -37.09 -15.80 13.16
N ASP A 31 -37.41 -15.24 11.99
CA ASP A 31 -37.64 -13.80 11.85
C ASP A 31 -38.71 -13.32 12.84
N SER A 32 -38.57 -12.08 13.31
CA SER A 32 -39.53 -11.44 14.21
C SER A 32 -39.76 -10.00 13.76
N THR A 33 -40.73 -9.30 14.37
CA THR A 33 -41.01 -7.90 14.04
C THR A 33 -39.83 -6.96 14.27
N GLY A 34 -38.88 -7.31 15.14
CA GLY A 34 -37.68 -6.50 15.44
C GLY A 34 -36.36 -7.06 14.90
N TYR A 35 -36.34 -8.27 14.32
CA TYR A 35 -35.10 -8.91 13.89
C TYR A 35 -35.28 -9.69 12.59
N LYS A 36 -34.23 -9.65 11.76
CA LYS A 36 -34.13 -10.39 10.50
C LYS A 36 -32.92 -11.32 10.51
N THR A 37 -33.12 -12.59 10.20
CA THR A 37 -32.03 -13.54 9.94
C THR A 37 -31.70 -13.52 8.44
N ILE A 38 -30.44 -13.22 8.10
CA ILE A 38 -29.97 -13.12 6.71
C ILE A 38 -28.51 -13.57 6.59
N VAL A 39 -28.14 -14.07 5.41
CA VAL A 39 -26.76 -14.44 5.07
C VAL A 39 -26.12 -13.29 4.30
N ALA A 40 -25.01 -12.74 4.79
CA ALA A 40 -24.38 -11.57 4.17
C ALA A 40 -23.69 -11.84 2.82
N GLY A 41 -23.18 -13.06 2.59
CA GLY A 41 -22.33 -13.32 1.42
C GLY A 41 -22.51 -14.72 0.83
N THR A 42 -23.74 -15.07 0.41
CA THR A 42 -24.02 -16.37 -0.21
C THR A 42 -23.17 -16.65 -1.46
N GLN A 43 -22.77 -15.61 -2.18
CA GLN A 43 -21.91 -15.65 -3.37
C GLN A 43 -20.49 -16.18 -3.10
N TYR A 44 -20.03 -16.14 -1.85
CA TYR A 44 -18.68 -16.58 -1.48
C TYR A 44 -18.56 -18.09 -1.25
N LYS A 45 -19.66 -18.85 -1.34
CA LYS A 45 -19.64 -20.31 -1.31
C LYS A 45 -18.93 -20.85 -2.55
N ARG A 46 -17.79 -21.51 -2.36
CA ARG A 46 -16.92 -22.02 -3.42
C ARG A 46 -16.49 -23.47 -3.17
N SER A 47 -16.06 -24.16 -4.21
CA SER A 47 -15.56 -25.55 -4.12
C SER A 47 -14.21 -25.62 -3.39
N ALA A 48 -13.85 -26.79 -2.87
CA ALA A 48 -12.58 -26.99 -2.16
C ALA A 48 -11.34 -26.67 -3.03
N ILE A 49 -11.39 -26.95 -4.34
CA ILE A 49 -10.30 -26.62 -5.27
C ILE A 49 -10.14 -25.10 -5.41
N HIS A 50 -11.26 -24.36 -5.48
CA HIS A 50 -11.21 -22.90 -5.53
C HIS A 50 -10.62 -22.34 -4.24
N GLN A 51 -11.05 -22.85 -3.08
CA GLN A 51 -10.53 -22.42 -1.78
C GLN A 51 -9.05 -22.79 -1.60
N PHE A 52 -8.59 -23.92 -2.15
CA PHE A 52 -7.16 -24.25 -2.13
C PHE A 52 -6.30 -23.22 -2.92
N LEU A 53 -6.80 -22.73 -4.05
CA LEU A 53 -6.08 -21.79 -4.92
C LEU A 53 -6.20 -20.33 -4.44
N TRP A 54 -7.40 -19.91 -4.06
CA TRP A 54 -7.80 -18.53 -3.81
C TRP A 54 -8.20 -18.25 -2.35
N GLY A 55 -8.24 -19.28 -1.52
CA GLY A 55 -8.44 -19.18 -0.08
C GLY A 55 -9.82 -19.62 0.41
N GLU A 56 -9.81 -20.30 1.56
CA GLU A 56 -10.95 -20.47 2.47
C GLU A 56 -11.36 -19.12 3.08
N ASN A 57 -10.38 -18.26 3.39
CA ASN A 57 -10.56 -16.91 3.93
C ASN A 57 -11.57 -16.88 5.10
N TYR A 58 -12.59 -16.01 5.04
CA TYR A 58 -13.75 -15.97 5.96
C TYR A 58 -15.06 -16.45 5.32
N ARG A 59 -14.99 -17.31 4.30
CA ARG A 59 -16.18 -17.74 3.54
C ARG A 59 -17.24 -18.43 4.41
N LYS A 60 -16.82 -19.08 5.50
CA LYS A 60 -17.73 -19.71 6.47
C LYS A 60 -18.53 -18.67 7.23
N GLU A 61 -17.89 -17.62 7.71
CA GLU A 61 -18.50 -16.49 8.41
C GLU A 61 -19.47 -15.74 7.49
N TRP A 62 -19.06 -15.46 6.25
CA TRP A 62 -19.91 -14.84 5.23
C TRP A 62 -21.15 -15.67 4.86
N ALA A 63 -21.03 -17.01 4.91
CA ALA A 63 -22.11 -17.94 4.56
C ALA A 63 -23.04 -18.28 5.74
N THR A 64 -22.71 -17.85 6.96
CA THR A 64 -23.48 -18.13 8.17
C THR A 64 -24.70 -17.20 8.25
N PRO A 65 -25.93 -17.72 8.43
CA PRO A 65 -27.08 -16.88 8.72
C PRO A 65 -26.89 -16.17 10.06
N VAL A 66 -27.07 -14.85 10.08
CA VAL A 66 -26.92 -14.03 11.28
C VAL A 66 -28.19 -13.24 11.52
N ARG A 67 -28.59 -13.12 12.78
CA ARG A 67 -29.76 -12.35 13.21
C ARG A 67 -29.37 -10.89 13.47
N PHE A 68 -29.95 -9.95 12.72
CA PHE A 68 -29.73 -8.52 12.88
C PHE A 68 -30.99 -7.79 13.36
N PRO A 69 -30.86 -6.75 14.20
CA PRO A 69 -31.96 -5.84 14.50
C PRO A 69 -32.41 -5.10 13.23
N ILE A 70 -33.71 -4.87 13.10
CA ILE A 70 -34.31 -4.12 11.98
C ILE A 70 -34.23 -2.62 12.28
N LEU A 71 -33.63 -1.85 11.37
CA LEU A 71 -33.56 -0.39 11.47
C LEU A 71 -34.79 0.27 10.81
N ILE A 72 -35.69 0.80 11.64
CA ILE A 72 -36.84 1.60 11.20
C ILE A 72 -36.51 3.08 11.39
N LEU A 73 -36.30 3.79 10.27
CA LEU A 73 -35.77 5.15 10.27
C LEU A 73 -36.67 6.15 11.00
N ASP A 74 -37.99 6.03 10.88
CA ASP A 74 -38.96 6.94 11.51
C ASP A 74 -38.85 6.97 13.05
N THR A 75 -38.38 5.89 13.66
CA THR A 75 -38.32 5.75 15.13
C THR A 75 -36.90 5.75 15.68
N ALA A 76 -35.92 5.32 14.90
CA ALA A 76 -34.53 5.26 15.33
C ALA A 76 -33.97 6.66 15.61
N LYS A 77 -33.24 6.82 16.72
CA LYS A 77 -32.50 8.05 17.10
C LYS A 77 -33.30 9.35 17.01
N GLY A 78 -34.62 9.30 17.24
CA GLY A 78 -35.52 10.46 17.17
C GLY A 78 -36.03 10.81 15.77
N GLY A 79 -35.99 9.84 14.85
CA GLY A 79 -36.40 9.97 13.44
C GLY A 79 -35.20 10.34 12.56
N LEU A 80 -34.83 9.45 11.64
CA LEU A 80 -33.71 9.58 10.72
C LEU A 80 -34.21 9.85 9.30
N THR A 81 -33.66 10.88 8.67
CA THR A 81 -33.93 11.22 7.27
C THR A 81 -32.66 11.00 6.45
N PRO A 82 -32.69 10.17 5.40
CA PRO A 82 -31.57 10.02 4.48
C PRO A 82 -31.43 11.28 3.62
N PHE A 83 -30.21 11.78 3.46
CA PHE A 83 -29.98 13.01 2.71
C PHE A 83 -28.79 12.94 1.74
N LYS A 84 -27.88 11.98 1.90
CA LYS A 84 -26.71 11.86 1.03
C LYS A 84 -26.28 10.40 0.87
N ALA A 85 -26.41 9.88 -0.35
CA ALA A 85 -25.70 8.68 -0.74
C ALA A 85 -24.23 9.00 -1.03
N GLY A 86 -23.35 8.07 -0.73
CA GLY A 86 -21.94 8.10 -1.06
C GLY A 86 -21.38 6.69 -1.02
N GLY A 87 -20.14 6.59 -0.58
CA GLY A 87 -19.38 5.35 -0.57
C GLY A 87 -18.35 5.40 -1.69
N GLY A 88 -17.12 5.03 -1.34
CA GLY A 88 -16.01 5.04 -2.27
C GLY A 88 -16.19 4.00 -3.37
N HIS A 89 -15.09 3.63 -4.00
CA HIS A 89 -15.08 2.69 -5.11
C HIS A 89 -15.37 1.22 -4.70
N GLN A 90 -15.61 0.94 -3.40
CA GLN A 90 -15.78 -0.42 -2.86
C GLN A 90 -17.09 -0.66 -2.08
N SER A 91 -17.63 0.31 -1.33
CA SER A 91 -18.83 0.16 -0.50
C SER A 91 -19.92 1.18 -0.87
N LYS A 92 -21.18 0.86 -0.57
CA LYS A 92 -22.28 1.85 -0.63
C LYS A 92 -22.43 2.47 0.76
N SER A 93 -22.45 3.80 0.85
CA SER A 93 -22.79 4.47 2.11
C SER A 93 -23.97 5.42 1.99
N LEU A 94 -24.74 5.54 3.07
CA LEU A 94 -25.88 6.46 3.17
C LEU A 94 -25.75 7.26 4.46
N GLN A 95 -25.76 8.58 4.34
CA GLN A 95 -25.78 9.48 5.48
C GLN A 95 -27.23 9.83 5.83
N LEU A 96 -27.51 9.72 7.13
CA LEU A 96 -28.80 9.97 7.75
C LEU A 96 -28.65 11.12 8.73
N LYS A 97 -29.67 11.96 8.85
CA LYS A 97 -29.70 13.08 9.79
C LYS A 97 -30.95 12.98 10.64
N ASN A 98 -30.84 13.20 11.95
CA ASN A 98 -32.01 13.30 12.81
C ASN A 98 -32.52 14.74 12.95
N SER A 99 -33.65 14.89 13.63
CA SER A 99 -34.29 16.19 13.90
C SER A 99 -33.41 17.18 14.68
N LYS A 100 -32.41 16.70 15.43
CA LYS A 100 -31.46 17.53 16.20
C LYS A 100 -30.24 17.97 15.40
N GLY A 101 -30.03 17.39 14.23
CA GLY A 101 -28.89 17.70 13.37
C GLY A 101 -27.77 16.68 13.37
N GLU A 102 -27.84 15.67 14.24
CA GLU A 102 -26.83 14.63 14.37
C GLU A 102 -26.77 13.76 13.11
N ILE A 103 -25.55 13.46 12.66
CA ILE A 103 -25.33 12.67 11.45
C ILE A 103 -24.93 11.24 11.82
N TYR A 104 -25.54 10.30 11.12
CA TYR A 104 -25.25 8.88 11.18
C TYR A 104 -24.90 8.37 9.77
N LYS A 105 -24.20 7.24 9.70
CA LYS A 105 -23.76 6.65 8.46
C LYS A 105 -24.10 5.16 8.44
N LEU A 106 -24.67 4.72 7.33
CA LEU A 106 -24.82 3.32 6.99
C LEU A 106 -23.76 2.95 5.98
N HIS A 107 -23.03 1.86 6.22
CA HIS A 107 -22.05 1.27 5.30
C HIS A 107 -22.44 -0.15 4.96
N SER A 108 -22.52 -0.48 3.67
CA SER A 108 -22.85 -1.85 3.27
C SER A 108 -21.79 -2.83 3.77
N VAL A 109 -22.22 -3.90 4.44
CA VAL A 109 -21.31 -4.96 4.91
C VAL A 109 -20.63 -5.63 3.71
N ASP A 110 -21.42 -6.05 2.73
CA ASP A 110 -20.92 -6.58 1.47
C ASP A 110 -20.41 -5.45 0.56
N LYS A 111 -19.28 -5.70 -0.10
CA LYS A 111 -18.52 -4.73 -0.91
C LYS A 111 -18.32 -5.24 -2.33
N THR A 112 -18.11 -4.32 -3.27
CA THR A 112 -17.82 -4.64 -4.67
C THR A 112 -16.63 -3.83 -5.16
N LEU A 113 -15.57 -4.49 -5.61
CA LEU A 113 -14.34 -3.88 -6.09
C LEU A 113 -14.40 -3.45 -7.58
N GLY A 114 -15.51 -3.67 -8.27
CA GLY A 114 -15.62 -3.36 -9.72
C GLY A 114 -15.30 -1.90 -10.09
N LYS A 115 -15.60 -0.93 -9.22
CA LYS A 115 -15.34 0.50 -9.51
C LYS A 115 -13.88 0.91 -9.35
N VAL A 116 -13.07 0.19 -8.56
CA VAL A 116 -11.62 0.47 -8.44
C VAL A 116 -10.81 -0.15 -9.57
N LEU A 117 -11.38 -1.11 -10.30
CA LEU A 117 -10.64 -1.82 -11.33
C LEU A 117 -10.49 -0.95 -12.59
N PRO A 118 -9.29 -0.96 -13.22
CA PRO A 118 -9.10 -0.47 -14.58
C PRO A 118 -10.19 -0.98 -15.54
N GLU A 119 -10.59 -0.16 -16.50
CA GLU A 119 -11.71 -0.45 -17.41
C GLU A 119 -11.53 -1.78 -18.16
N ASN A 120 -10.29 -2.12 -18.53
CA ASN A 120 -9.94 -3.37 -19.20
C ASN A 120 -10.11 -4.64 -18.34
N TYR A 121 -10.35 -4.49 -17.04
CA TYR A 121 -10.63 -5.60 -16.12
C TYR A 121 -12.11 -5.69 -15.73
N LYS A 122 -12.91 -4.65 -15.98
CA LYS A 122 -14.35 -4.67 -15.72
C LYS A 122 -15.06 -5.65 -16.65
N ASN A 123 -16.11 -6.27 -16.13
CA ASN A 123 -16.90 -7.33 -16.74
C ASN A 123 -16.10 -8.59 -17.13
N THR A 124 -14.87 -8.76 -16.60
CA THR A 124 -14.02 -9.92 -16.88
C THR A 124 -13.99 -10.92 -15.72
N PHE A 125 -13.30 -12.05 -15.91
CA PHE A 125 -12.97 -12.98 -14.82
C PHE A 125 -12.18 -12.30 -13.70
N ILE A 126 -11.37 -11.28 -14.00
CA ILE A 126 -10.57 -10.56 -12.99
C ILE A 126 -11.47 -9.80 -12.04
N GLU A 127 -12.52 -9.12 -12.52
CA GLU A 127 -13.49 -8.47 -11.64
C GLU A 127 -14.23 -9.47 -10.76
N LYS A 128 -14.66 -10.60 -11.32
CA LYS A 128 -15.33 -11.65 -10.55
C LYS A 128 -14.44 -12.20 -9.44
N LEU A 129 -13.16 -12.41 -9.73
CA LEU A 129 -12.17 -12.85 -8.75
C LEU A 129 -11.93 -11.77 -7.70
N ALA A 130 -11.72 -10.51 -8.09
CA ALA A 130 -11.53 -9.41 -7.16
C ALA A 130 -12.72 -9.26 -6.19
N ASN A 131 -13.95 -9.31 -6.71
CA ASN A 131 -15.16 -9.30 -5.87
C ASN A 131 -15.24 -10.52 -4.95
N ASP A 132 -14.82 -11.70 -5.40
CA ASP A 132 -14.77 -12.93 -4.58
C ASP A 132 -13.77 -12.82 -3.41
N GLU A 133 -12.69 -12.05 -3.59
CA GLU A 133 -11.68 -11.80 -2.55
C GLU A 133 -12.12 -10.80 -1.47
N VAL A 134 -13.31 -10.19 -1.57
CA VAL A 134 -13.93 -9.53 -0.40
C VAL A 134 -14.11 -10.51 0.77
N SER A 135 -14.18 -11.81 0.48
CA SER A 135 -14.14 -12.88 1.48
C SER A 135 -12.89 -12.89 2.39
N MET A 136 -11.81 -12.18 2.03
CA MET A 136 -10.64 -11.98 2.89
C MET A 136 -10.90 -11.02 4.07
N SER A 137 -11.87 -10.12 3.93
CA SER A 137 -12.29 -9.21 5.00
C SER A 137 -13.19 -9.97 5.97
N PHE A 138 -13.03 -9.70 7.26
CA PHE A 138 -13.96 -10.22 8.26
C PHE A 138 -15.30 -9.48 8.10
N PRO A 139 -16.47 -10.16 8.10
CA PRO A 139 -17.72 -9.50 7.75
C PRO A 139 -18.25 -8.53 8.83
N TYR A 140 -17.91 -8.75 10.10
CA TYR A 140 -18.52 -7.99 11.21
C TYR A 140 -17.53 -7.46 12.27
N PRO A 141 -16.36 -6.90 11.93
CA PRO A 141 -15.30 -6.69 12.92
C PRO A 141 -15.53 -5.46 13.81
N ALA A 142 -16.24 -4.44 13.33
CA ALA A 142 -16.28 -3.12 13.95
C ALA A 142 -16.92 -3.13 15.36
N THR A 143 -17.95 -3.94 15.60
CA THR A 143 -18.55 -4.04 16.95
C THR A 143 -17.60 -4.64 17.98
N SER A 144 -16.57 -5.37 17.53
CA SER A 144 -15.67 -6.10 18.41
C SER A 144 -14.51 -5.27 18.96
N VAL A 145 -14.38 -3.99 18.59
CA VAL A 145 -13.23 -3.15 18.98
C VAL A 145 -13.56 -2.03 19.97
N SER A 146 -14.78 -1.50 19.97
CA SER A 146 -15.17 -0.31 20.76
C SER A 146 -14.94 -0.45 22.27
N VAL A 147 -15.11 -1.65 22.83
CA VAL A 147 -14.85 -1.90 24.27
C VAL A 147 -13.35 -1.80 24.58
N MET A 148 -12.49 -2.26 23.67
CA MET A 148 -11.04 -2.10 23.79
C MET A 148 -10.62 -0.64 23.64
N GLU A 149 -11.16 0.08 22.65
CA GLU A 149 -10.87 1.50 22.42
C GLU A 149 -11.24 2.35 23.63
N ARG A 150 -12.42 2.11 24.20
CA ARG A 150 -12.88 2.74 25.45
C ARG A 150 -11.91 2.50 26.61
N SER A 151 -11.44 1.27 26.77
CA SER A 151 -10.48 0.90 27.81
C SER A 151 -9.13 1.58 27.60
N ALA A 152 -8.68 1.68 26.34
CA ALA A 152 -7.44 2.35 25.93
C ALA A 152 -7.52 3.89 25.95
N LYS A 153 -8.74 4.44 26.16
CA LYS A 153 -9.07 5.86 26.01
C LYS A 153 -8.74 6.39 24.61
N ILE A 154 -9.07 5.61 23.59
CA ILE A 154 -9.05 6.00 22.18
C ILE A 154 -10.46 6.45 21.82
N TYR A 155 -10.60 7.57 21.11
CA TYR A 155 -11.91 8.00 20.64
C TYR A 155 -12.45 7.00 19.61
N HIS A 156 -13.74 6.73 19.64
CA HIS A 156 -14.36 5.68 18.84
C HIS A 156 -15.85 5.96 18.61
N THR A 157 -16.39 5.42 17.54
CA THR A 157 -17.84 5.29 17.35
C THR A 157 -18.35 4.05 18.10
N ASP A 158 -19.67 3.99 18.34
CA ASP A 158 -20.35 2.78 18.83
C ASP A 158 -21.13 2.16 17.65
N PRO A 159 -20.46 1.39 16.77
CA PRO A 159 -21.10 0.78 15.61
C PRO A 159 -22.09 -0.32 15.99
N GLU A 160 -23.13 -0.47 15.16
CA GLU A 160 -24.11 -1.56 15.26
C GLU A 160 -24.37 -2.16 13.87
N TYR A 161 -24.45 -3.50 13.76
CA TYR A 161 -24.90 -4.12 12.51
C TYR A 161 -26.42 -4.23 12.49
N VAL A 162 -27.04 -3.71 11.44
CA VAL A 162 -28.50 -3.63 11.28
C VAL A 162 -28.96 -4.16 9.94
N TYR A 163 -30.19 -4.63 9.88
CA TYR A 163 -30.91 -4.88 8.63
C TYR A 163 -31.80 -3.68 8.30
N LEU A 164 -31.62 -3.11 7.11
CA LEU A 164 -32.42 -1.99 6.62
C LEU A 164 -33.47 -2.51 5.63
N PRO A 165 -34.77 -2.62 6.00
CA PRO A 165 -35.81 -3.02 5.06
C PRO A 165 -36.14 -1.88 4.10
N ASN A 166 -36.79 -2.22 2.98
CA ASN A 166 -37.52 -1.22 2.21
C ASN A 166 -38.55 -0.52 3.12
N GLN A 167 -38.57 0.80 3.08
CA GLN A 167 -39.47 1.61 3.91
C GLN A 167 -39.74 2.98 3.28
N ALA A 168 -40.87 3.60 3.61
CA ALA A 168 -41.27 4.88 3.04
C ALA A 168 -40.22 5.98 3.29
N ALA A 169 -39.64 6.01 4.49
CA ALA A 169 -38.59 6.97 4.88
C ALA A 169 -37.32 6.92 4.02
N LEU A 170 -37.05 5.80 3.31
CA LEU A 170 -35.94 5.71 2.36
C LEU A 170 -36.24 6.37 1.01
N ASP A 171 -37.52 6.53 0.65
CA ASP A 171 -37.96 7.14 -0.60
C ASP A 171 -37.15 6.58 -1.81
N THR A 172 -36.50 7.45 -2.60
CA THR A 172 -35.71 7.09 -3.78
C THR A 172 -34.48 6.24 -3.45
N PHE A 173 -34.00 6.24 -2.21
CA PHE A 173 -32.86 5.43 -1.79
C PHE A 173 -33.20 3.94 -1.65
N ASN A 174 -34.48 3.54 -1.64
CA ASN A 174 -34.89 2.13 -1.56
C ASN A 174 -34.21 1.27 -2.65
N VAL A 175 -34.12 1.76 -3.89
CA VAL A 175 -33.54 1.02 -5.03
C VAL A 175 -32.07 0.64 -4.78
N GLY A 176 -31.32 1.49 -4.08
CA GLY A 176 -29.89 1.29 -3.83
C GLY A 176 -29.55 0.65 -2.49
N PHE A 177 -30.40 0.84 -1.49
CA PHE A 177 -30.10 0.59 -0.08
C PHE A 177 -31.06 -0.33 0.67
N GLY A 178 -32.29 -0.50 0.21
CA GLY A 178 -33.25 -1.30 0.95
C GLY A 178 -32.97 -2.80 0.88
N ASN A 179 -33.47 -3.52 1.89
CA ASN A 179 -33.36 -4.96 2.10
C ASN A 179 -31.92 -5.49 2.20
N ASN A 180 -31.03 -4.78 2.88
CA ASN A 180 -29.63 -5.18 3.02
C ASN A 180 -29.08 -4.95 4.44
N ILE A 181 -27.89 -5.48 4.72
CA ILE A 181 -27.19 -5.38 6.00
C ILE A 181 -26.20 -4.21 5.95
N TYR A 182 -26.20 -3.42 7.01
CA TYR A 182 -25.35 -2.24 7.14
C TYR A 182 -24.64 -2.24 8.48
N LEU A 183 -23.41 -1.75 8.48
CA LEU A 183 -22.80 -1.14 9.65
C LEU A 183 -23.44 0.25 9.83
N PHE A 184 -24.13 0.45 10.93
CA PHE A 184 -24.74 1.70 11.34
C PHE A 184 -23.88 2.33 12.42
N GLU A 185 -23.34 3.51 12.16
CA GLU A 185 -22.47 4.20 13.09
C GLU A 185 -22.70 5.71 13.08
N ASP A 186 -22.17 6.29 14.14
CA ASP A 186 -22.09 7.73 14.30
C ASP A 186 -21.11 8.34 13.30
N LYS A 187 -21.48 9.48 12.71
CA LYS A 187 -20.53 10.32 11.98
C LYS A 187 -20.29 11.60 12.77
N PRO A 188 -19.10 11.79 13.38
CA PRO A 188 -18.80 13.01 14.12
C PRO A 188 -19.03 14.26 13.25
N ASN A 189 -19.73 15.25 13.81
CA ASN A 189 -20.06 16.52 13.18
C ASN A 189 -20.31 17.62 14.23
N ASP A 190 -20.29 18.88 13.80
CA ASP A 190 -20.41 20.05 14.68
C ASP A 190 -21.77 20.12 15.43
N ASP A 191 -22.84 19.55 14.89
CA ASP A 191 -24.16 19.53 15.55
C ASP A 191 -24.26 18.48 16.69
N ARG A 192 -23.19 17.74 16.95
CA ARG A 192 -23.19 16.61 17.87
C ARG A 192 -22.97 17.05 19.32
N ILE A 193 -24.06 17.39 19.97
CA ILE A 193 -24.09 17.81 21.37
C ILE A 193 -24.12 16.54 22.24
N SER A 194 -22.99 16.15 22.83
CA SER A 194 -22.80 15.06 23.81
C SER A 194 -22.60 13.62 23.29
N ALA A 195 -21.36 13.30 22.92
CA ALA A 195 -20.86 11.94 22.77
C ALA A 195 -19.42 11.83 23.30
N ASN A 196 -19.28 11.46 24.59
CA ASN A 196 -17.98 11.37 25.28
C ASN A 196 -16.97 10.45 24.58
N ASN A 197 -17.45 9.40 23.90
CA ASN A 197 -16.64 8.46 23.14
C ASN A 197 -15.95 9.08 21.93
N ILE A 198 -16.46 10.19 21.38
CA ILE A 198 -15.84 10.95 20.28
C ILE A 198 -15.29 12.32 20.72
N GLY A 199 -15.10 12.51 22.04
CA GLY A 199 -14.37 13.64 22.62
C GLY A 199 -15.14 14.96 22.84
N ASN A 200 -16.40 15.07 22.42
CA ASN A 200 -17.22 16.30 22.55
C ASN A 200 -16.54 17.57 22.03
N PHE A 201 -15.87 17.48 20.89
CA PHE A 201 -15.18 18.64 20.34
C PHE A 201 -16.19 19.67 19.81
N PRO A 202 -15.90 20.98 19.91
CA PRO A 202 -16.78 22.01 19.37
C PRO A 202 -16.85 21.97 17.84
N LYS A 203 -15.82 21.43 17.18
CA LYS A 203 -15.74 21.25 15.73
C LYS A 203 -14.97 20.00 15.37
N TYR A 204 -15.33 19.44 14.21
CA TYR A 204 -14.66 18.30 13.60
C TYR A 204 -14.16 18.63 12.18
N TYR A 205 -13.01 18.07 11.82
CA TYR A 205 -12.36 18.31 10.53
C TYR A 205 -11.94 17.00 9.86
N ASP A 206 -11.87 17.00 8.53
CA ASP A 206 -11.19 15.95 7.77
C ASP A 206 -9.66 16.20 7.74
N THR A 207 -8.90 15.19 7.33
CA THR A 207 -7.44 15.24 7.31
C THR A 207 -6.92 16.34 6.38
N ASP A 208 -7.56 16.56 5.22
CA ASP A 208 -7.15 17.60 4.28
C ASP A 208 -7.23 18.99 4.91
N LYS A 209 -8.29 19.27 5.69
CA LYS A 209 -8.43 20.54 6.39
C LYS A 209 -7.40 20.70 7.51
N VAL A 210 -7.09 19.63 8.25
CA VAL A 210 -6.02 19.64 9.25
C VAL A 210 -4.67 19.96 8.60
N LEU A 211 -4.35 19.33 7.46
CA LEU A 211 -3.11 19.60 6.74
C LEU A 211 -3.05 21.06 6.23
N GLU A 212 -4.17 21.61 5.74
CA GLU A 212 -4.26 23.01 5.34
C GLU A 212 -3.93 23.95 6.52
N ASP A 213 -4.53 23.70 7.67
CA ASP A 213 -4.35 24.52 8.87
C ASP A 213 -2.92 24.39 9.44
N LEU A 214 -2.34 23.17 9.47
CA LEU A 214 -0.96 22.92 9.90
C LEU A 214 0.07 23.60 9.00
N TYR A 215 -0.15 23.67 7.68
CA TYR A 215 0.78 24.33 6.76
C TYR A 215 0.58 25.83 6.68
N LYS A 216 -0.55 26.36 7.14
CA LYS A 216 -0.86 27.78 7.06
C LYS A 216 0.01 28.60 8.01
N ASP A 217 0.03 28.23 9.28
CA ASP A 217 0.75 28.92 10.35
C ASP A 217 1.08 27.95 11.49
N ASN A 218 1.92 28.42 12.42
CA ASN A 218 2.42 27.63 13.56
C ASN A 218 1.51 27.66 14.80
N ASP A 219 0.26 28.13 14.67
CA ASP A 219 -0.70 28.15 15.78
C ASP A 219 -1.48 26.82 15.86
N SER A 220 -1.22 25.87 14.96
CA SER A 220 -1.90 24.57 14.87
C SER A 220 -0.95 23.39 15.08
N GLN A 221 -1.35 22.38 15.84
CA GLN A 221 -0.60 21.14 16.10
C GLN A 221 -1.50 19.91 16.17
N VAL A 222 -0.92 18.73 15.97
CA VAL A 222 -1.58 17.44 16.20
C VAL A 222 -1.12 16.85 17.52
N ASP A 223 -2.02 16.27 18.30
CA ASP A 223 -1.65 15.41 19.43
C ASP A 223 -1.01 14.11 18.89
N GLN A 224 0.31 14.17 18.69
CA GLN A 224 1.08 13.05 18.16
C GLN A 224 1.02 11.82 19.07
N ARG A 225 0.87 11.99 20.41
CA ARG A 225 0.85 10.87 21.35
C ARG A 225 -0.45 10.09 21.23
N MET A 226 -1.57 10.80 21.15
CA MET A 226 -2.88 10.19 20.92
C MET A 226 -2.93 9.51 19.55
N PHE A 227 -2.35 10.15 18.52
CA PHE A 227 -2.23 9.55 17.19
C PHE A 227 -1.43 8.23 17.22
N VAL A 228 -0.24 8.21 17.82
CA VAL A 228 0.54 6.95 17.96
C VAL A 228 -0.22 5.88 18.72
N LYS A 229 -0.98 6.24 19.76
CA LYS A 229 -1.80 5.27 20.50
C LYS A 229 -2.85 4.62 19.58
N ALA A 230 -3.56 5.41 18.78
CA ALA A 230 -4.53 4.91 17.81
C ALA A 230 -3.87 4.02 16.75
N ARG A 231 -2.71 4.43 16.21
CA ARG A 231 -1.96 3.62 15.23
C ARG A 231 -1.46 2.30 15.78
N LEU A 232 -0.98 2.27 17.02
CA LEU A 232 -0.60 1.01 17.68
C LEU A 232 -1.83 0.11 17.93
N PHE A 233 -3.00 0.70 18.15
CA PHE A 233 -4.25 -0.04 18.25
C PHE A 233 -4.67 -0.64 16.91
N ASP A 234 -4.60 0.11 15.80
CA ASP A 234 -4.82 -0.41 14.44
C ASP A 234 -3.90 -1.61 14.16
N MET A 235 -2.61 -1.48 14.51
CA MET A 235 -1.66 -2.58 14.44
C MET A 235 -2.07 -3.76 15.33
N LEU A 236 -2.58 -3.54 16.54
CA LEU A 236 -3.03 -4.62 17.42
C LEU A 236 -4.19 -5.41 16.80
N VAL A 237 -5.20 -4.73 16.27
CA VAL A 237 -6.42 -5.37 15.72
C VAL A 237 -6.23 -5.87 14.28
N GLY A 238 -5.13 -5.50 13.64
CA GLY A 238 -4.80 -5.95 12.29
C GLY A 238 -5.53 -5.17 11.20
N ASP A 239 -5.80 -3.90 11.43
CA ASP A 239 -6.34 -2.97 10.44
C ASP A 239 -5.21 -2.47 9.52
N TRP A 240 -5.18 -2.99 8.29
CA TRP A 240 -4.11 -2.71 7.32
C TRP A 240 -4.43 -1.51 6.42
N ASP A 241 -5.70 -1.11 6.32
CA ASP A 241 -6.23 -0.17 5.33
C ASP A 241 -6.45 1.22 5.91
N ARG A 242 -5.75 1.56 7.01
CA ARG A 242 -5.83 2.90 7.58
C ARG A 242 -5.39 3.93 6.54
N HIS A 243 -6.28 4.86 6.20
CA HIS A 243 -6.03 5.97 5.27
C HIS A 243 -6.74 7.28 5.69
N GLU A 244 -6.44 8.39 5.01
CA GLU A 244 -6.77 9.75 5.47
C GLU A 244 -8.28 10.04 5.65
N ASP A 245 -9.14 9.38 4.86
CA ASP A 245 -10.60 9.53 4.91
C ASP A 245 -11.24 8.83 6.12
N GLN A 246 -10.50 7.97 6.80
CA GLN A 246 -10.95 7.24 7.98
C GLN A 246 -10.58 7.94 9.28
N TRP A 247 -9.97 9.12 9.20
CA TRP A 247 -9.78 10.01 10.33
C TRP A 247 -10.80 11.13 10.31
N THR A 248 -11.30 11.44 11.49
CA THR A 248 -11.89 12.74 11.77
C THR A 248 -11.12 13.37 12.92
N TRP A 249 -11.00 14.68 12.92
CA TRP A 249 -10.12 15.41 13.83
C TRP A 249 -10.94 16.38 14.67
N GLY A 250 -10.92 16.17 15.98
CA GLY A 250 -11.50 17.09 16.94
C GLY A 250 -10.52 18.21 17.30
N ILE A 251 -11.00 19.43 17.46
CA ILE A 251 -10.15 20.56 17.88
C ILE A 251 -10.31 20.87 19.37
N LYS A 252 -9.20 21.00 20.09
CA LYS A 252 -9.14 21.66 21.40
C LYS A 252 -8.34 22.96 21.28
N GLU A 253 -8.89 24.02 21.86
CA GLU A 253 -8.21 25.32 21.93
C GLU A 253 -7.47 25.40 23.28
N ASP A 254 -6.15 25.58 23.23
CA ASP A 254 -5.29 25.88 24.38
C ASP A 254 -4.70 27.29 24.21
N GLY A 255 -5.43 28.29 24.73
CA GLY A 255 -5.11 29.69 24.53
C GLY A 255 -5.21 30.10 23.06
N LYS A 256 -4.07 30.34 22.40
CA LYS A 256 -3.99 30.65 20.96
C LYS A 256 -3.67 29.43 20.09
N GLN A 257 -3.30 28.32 20.71
CA GLN A 257 -2.90 27.11 20.00
C GLN A 257 -4.11 26.21 19.77
N LYS A 258 -4.20 25.64 18.57
CA LYS A 258 -5.19 24.65 18.18
C LYS A 258 -4.55 23.27 18.18
N ILE A 259 -5.09 22.35 18.97
CA ILE A 259 -4.63 20.97 19.03
C ILE A 259 -5.68 20.08 18.38
N TYR A 260 -5.30 19.44 17.27
CA TYR A 260 -6.11 18.45 16.57
C TYR A 260 -5.87 17.07 17.19
N GLU A 261 -6.94 16.44 17.65
CA GLU A 261 -6.94 15.08 18.21
C GLU A 261 -7.62 14.10 17.25
N ALA A 262 -6.95 12.99 16.98
CA ALA A 262 -7.41 11.97 16.05
C ALA A 262 -8.61 11.19 16.61
N VAL A 263 -9.67 11.07 15.82
CA VAL A 263 -10.83 10.20 16.03
C VAL A 263 -10.84 9.17 14.89
N PRO A 264 -10.34 7.95 15.11
CA PRO A 264 -10.39 6.89 14.11
C PRO A 264 -11.84 6.47 13.85
N LEU A 265 -12.14 6.20 12.57
CA LEU A 265 -13.42 5.71 12.09
C LEU A 265 -13.21 4.45 11.23
N ASP A 266 -14.30 3.80 10.80
CA ASP A 266 -14.29 2.78 9.75
C ASP A 266 -13.34 1.58 10.04
N MET A 267 -13.64 0.82 11.10
CA MET A 267 -12.87 -0.35 11.55
C MET A 267 -13.20 -1.64 10.77
N ASP A 268 -13.46 -1.53 9.46
CA ASP A 268 -14.04 -2.61 8.67
C ASP A 268 -13.03 -3.61 8.06
N GLN A 269 -11.73 -3.28 8.08
CA GLN A 269 -10.62 -4.16 7.66
C GLN A 269 -9.92 -4.89 8.81
N VAL A 270 -10.42 -4.71 10.03
CA VAL A 270 -9.95 -5.41 11.22
C VAL A 270 -10.06 -6.94 11.04
N TYR A 271 -9.06 -7.65 11.56
CA TYR A 271 -8.90 -9.11 11.43
C TYR A 271 -8.76 -9.64 10.00
N PHE A 272 -8.36 -8.83 9.01
CA PHE A 272 -8.16 -9.29 7.63
C PHE A 272 -7.39 -10.61 7.53
N LYS A 273 -7.83 -11.54 6.68
CA LYS A 273 -7.20 -12.85 6.51
C LYS A 273 -7.30 -13.30 5.07
N TYR A 274 -6.15 -13.60 4.48
CA TYR A 274 -6.08 -14.38 3.26
C TYR A 274 -5.37 -15.71 3.49
N ASP A 275 -5.73 -16.70 2.68
CA ASP A 275 -5.03 -17.96 2.49
C ASP A 275 -5.17 -18.43 1.03
N GLY A 276 -4.69 -19.63 0.69
CA GLY A 276 -4.68 -20.11 -0.70
C GLY A 276 -3.37 -19.85 -1.44
N LEU A 277 -3.02 -20.79 -2.34
CA LEU A 277 -1.70 -20.85 -2.97
C LEU A 277 -1.43 -19.65 -3.89
N LEU A 278 -2.34 -19.34 -4.80
CA LEU A 278 -2.13 -18.28 -5.80
C LEU A 278 -2.20 -16.89 -5.17
N LEU A 279 -3.09 -16.73 -4.19
CA LEU A 279 -3.23 -15.49 -3.44
C LEU A 279 -1.97 -15.21 -2.62
N SER A 280 -1.42 -16.22 -1.94
CA SER A 280 -0.16 -16.11 -1.18
C SER A 280 1.04 -15.76 -2.07
N LEU A 281 1.13 -16.32 -3.27
CA LEU A 281 2.18 -15.98 -4.23
C LEU A 281 2.02 -14.54 -4.76
N THR A 282 0.78 -14.12 -5.01
CA THR A 282 0.47 -12.79 -5.55
C THR A 282 0.70 -11.69 -4.52
N ILE A 283 0.18 -11.84 -3.30
CA ILE A 283 0.34 -10.87 -2.21
C ILE A 283 1.80 -10.88 -1.69
N GLY A 284 2.38 -12.06 -1.47
CA GLY A 284 3.75 -12.21 -0.96
C GLY A 284 4.86 -11.87 -1.97
N GLY A 285 4.50 -11.73 -3.24
CA GLY A 285 5.41 -11.47 -4.36
C GLY A 285 5.88 -10.02 -4.49
N ALA A 286 6.34 -9.67 -5.70
CA ALA A 286 6.74 -8.29 -6.05
C ALA A 286 5.56 -7.40 -6.48
N SER A 287 4.34 -7.69 -6.04
CA SER A 287 3.11 -6.96 -6.40
C SER A 287 2.95 -5.59 -5.74
N GLY A 288 3.75 -5.30 -4.71
CA GLY A 288 3.56 -4.13 -3.86
C GLY A 288 2.48 -4.31 -2.79
N MET A 289 1.77 -5.45 -2.77
CA MET A 289 0.63 -5.69 -1.88
C MET A 289 0.99 -6.30 -0.51
N LYS A 290 2.25 -6.20 -0.08
CA LYS A 290 2.73 -6.84 1.18
C LYS A 290 2.19 -6.21 2.46
N TYR A 291 1.42 -5.13 2.34
CA TYR A 291 0.66 -4.54 3.44
C TYR A 291 -0.56 -5.38 3.80
N LEU A 292 -1.16 -6.09 2.82
CA LEU A 292 -2.16 -7.13 3.06
C LEU A 292 -1.52 -8.28 3.83
N GLN A 293 -1.67 -8.30 5.15
CA GLN A 293 -1.12 -9.34 6.02
C GLN A 293 -2.24 -9.98 6.83
N SER A 294 -2.36 -11.31 6.75
CA SER A 294 -3.37 -12.03 7.52
C SER A 294 -3.19 -11.83 9.04
N PHE A 295 -4.30 -11.68 9.75
CA PHE A 295 -4.38 -11.53 11.19
C PHE A 295 -3.97 -12.83 11.90
N LYS A 296 -2.75 -12.79 12.44
CA LYS A 296 -2.05 -13.87 13.14
C LYS A 296 -1.59 -13.37 14.51
N ASP A 297 -1.11 -14.30 15.33
CA ASP A 297 -0.57 -14.05 16.68
C ASP A 297 0.56 -12.98 16.70
N LYS A 298 1.24 -12.80 15.56
CA LYS A 298 2.26 -11.78 15.36
C LYS A 298 2.11 -11.11 13.98
N ILE A 299 2.42 -9.82 13.90
CA ILE A 299 2.54 -9.10 12.63
C ILE A 299 3.74 -9.65 11.86
N SER A 300 3.53 -10.08 10.61
CA SER A 300 4.61 -10.69 9.82
C SER A 300 5.72 -9.68 9.51
N ASN A 301 5.34 -8.44 9.17
CA ASN A 301 6.26 -7.32 9.00
C ASN A 301 5.56 -5.99 9.31
N VAL A 302 5.88 -5.42 10.47
CA VAL A 302 5.29 -4.16 10.97
C VAL A 302 5.51 -2.99 10.01
N LYS A 303 6.65 -2.97 9.30
CA LYS A 303 6.95 -1.88 8.37
C LYS A 303 5.99 -1.89 7.20
N THR A 304 5.93 -3.01 6.49
CA THR A 304 5.07 -3.14 5.30
C THR A 304 3.59 -3.16 5.65
N PHE A 305 3.21 -3.58 6.86
CA PHE A 305 1.81 -3.53 7.32
C PHE A 305 1.26 -2.10 7.28
N ASN A 306 2.04 -1.13 7.77
CA ASN A 306 1.66 0.28 7.81
C ASN A 306 2.01 1.02 6.51
N TYR A 307 1.86 0.38 5.34
CA TYR A 307 2.20 1.04 4.07
C TYR A 307 1.19 2.11 3.69
N GLU A 308 -0.11 1.86 3.83
CA GLU A 308 -1.16 2.79 3.38
C GLU A 308 -1.02 4.16 4.08
N GLU A 309 -0.99 4.16 5.41
CA GLU A 309 -0.89 5.38 6.24
C GLU A 309 0.54 5.97 6.34
N ARG A 310 1.53 5.42 5.64
CA ARG A 310 2.96 5.79 5.81
C ARG A 310 3.25 7.29 5.70
N GLY A 311 2.44 8.04 4.94
CA GLY A 311 2.61 9.48 4.75
C GLY A 311 2.25 10.25 6.02
N ILE A 312 1.05 10.01 6.54
CA ILE A 312 0.56 10.61 7.78
C ILE A 312 1.36 10.11 8.98
N ASP A 313 1.67 8.81 9.05
CA ASP A 313 2.50 8.25 10.12
C ASP A 313 3.84 8.97 10.24
N ARG A 314 4.45 9.36 9.11
CA ARG A 314 5.71 10.12 9.10
C ARG A 314 5.53 11.58 9.52
N LEU A 315 4.38 12.18 9.21
CA LEU A 315 4.10 13.59 9.47
C LEU A 315 3.65 13.84 10.91
N PHE A 316 2.79 12.99 11.46
CA PHE A 316 2.16 13.19 12.77
C PHE A 316 2.87 12.46 13.91
N THR A 317 4.09 11.95 13.69
CA THR A 317 4.89 11.28 14.74
C THR A 317 6.35 11.73 14.77
N ASP A 318 6.67 12.79 14.04
CA ASP A 318 8.02 13.27 13.77
C ASP A 318 8.69 13.96 14.97
N GLN A 319 7.97 14.30 16.03
CA GLN A 319 8.53 14.88 17.27
C GLN A 319 8.80 13.83 18.35
N LEU A 320 8.09 12.70 18.33
CA LEU A 320 8.15 11.71 19.40
C LEU A 320 9.47 10.92 19.41
N THR A 321 9.95 10.60 20.60
CA THR A 321 11.16 9.78 20.82
C THR A 321 10.85 8.29 20.92
N LEU A 322 11.88 7.43 20.88
CA LEU A 322 11.72 6.00 21.13
C LEU A 322 11.07 5.71 22.49
N ASN A 323 11.41 6.50 23.51
CA ASN A 323 10.86 6.34 24.85
C ASN A 323 9.37 6.70 24.91
N ASP A 324 8.93 7.71 24.14
CA ASP A 324 7.52 8.06 24.02
C ASP A 324 6.73 6.90 23.40
N TRP A 325 7.21 6.36 22.28
CA TRP A 325 6.59 5.20 21.62
C TRP A 325 6.50 3.99 22.53
N LYS A 326 7.57 3.67 23.27
CA LYS A 326 7.57 2.58 24.24
C LYS A 326 6.56 2.82 25.37
N SER A 327 6.53 4.03 25.93
CA SER A 327 5.61 4.39 27.00
C SER A 327 4.14 4.30 26.54
N ILE A 328 3.83 4.78 25.34
CA ILE A 328 2.49 4.69 24.74
C ILE A 328 2.11 3.22 24.52
N ALA A 329 3.02 2.40 23.99
CA ALA A 329 2.78 0.98 23.76
C ALA A 329 2.55 0.20 25.06
N ILE A 330 3.32 0.47 26.12
CA ILE A 330 3.13 -0.13 27.44
C ILE A 330 1.77 0.27 28.02
N ASN A 331 1.42 1.56 27.96
CA ASN A 331 0.12 2.03 28.45
C ASN A 331 -1.05 1.37 27.70
N LEU A 332 -0.92 1.21 26.38
CA LEU A 332 -1.91 0.50 25.57
C LEU A 332 -1.98 -0.98 25.95
N GLN A 333 -0.84 -1.65 26.11
CA GLN A 333 -0.76 -3.04 26.57
C GLN A 333 -1.50 -3.25 27.90
N GLU A 334 -1.25 -2.39 28.88
CA GLU A 334 -1.85 -2.46 30.22
C GLU A 334 -3.36 -2.17 30.22
N SER A 335 -3.82 -1.28 29.33
CA SER A 335 -5.24 -0.93 29.22
C SER A 335 -6.12 -2.06 28.66
N LEU A 336 -5.52 -3.12 28.11
CA LEU A 336 -6.21 -4.17 27.39
C LEU A 336 -6.11 -5.51 28.12
N ALA A 337 -6.57 -5.56 29.36
CA ALA A 337 -6.64 -6.81 30.14
C ALA A 337 -7.41 -7.92 29.41
N ASP A 338 -7.14 -9.18 29.74
CA ASP A 338 -7.77 -10.35 29.11
C ASP A 338 -9.30 -10.27 29.10
N THR A 339 -9.88 -9.82 30.21
CA THR A 339 -11.33 -9.66 30.35
C THR A 339 -11.89 -8.56 29.43
N ILE A 340 -11.12 -7.52 29.11
CA ILE A 340 -11.51 -6.48 28.16
C ILE A 340 -11.51 -7.04 26.74
N ILE A 341 -10.45 -7.74 26.34
CA ILE A 341 -10.37 -8.40 25.03
C ILE A 341 -11.54 -9.37 24.85
N GLU A 342 -11.80 -10.22 25.84
CA GLU A 342 -12.90 -11.19 25.78
C GLU A 342 -14.27 -10.53 25.71
N LYS A 343 -14.51 -9.46 26.50
CA LYS A 343 -15.78 -8.70 26.44
C LYS A 343 -15.97 -7.99 25.11
N SER A 344 -14.90 -7.49 24.51
CA SER A 344 -14.91 -6.81 23.23
C SER A 344 -15.24 -7.79 22.10
N VAL A 345 -14.56 -8.93 22.02
CA VAL A 345 -14.83 -9.93 20.97
C VAL A 345 -16.23 -10.54 21.11
N LYS A 346 -16.77 -10.63 22.32
CA LYS A 346 -18.16 -11.08 22.56
C LYS A 346 -19.25 -10.14 22.01
N GLN A 347 -18.90 -8.93 21.54
CA GLN A 347 -19.82 -8.03 20.84
C GLN A 347 -20.05 -8.44 19.37
N LEU A 348 -19.31 -9.42 18.86
CA LEU A 348 -19.61 -10.05 17.58
C LEU A 348 -21.00 -10.70 17.63
N PRO A 349 -21.71 -10.81 16.48
CA PRO A 349 -22.93 -11.61 16.42
C PRO A 349 -22.68 -13.02 17.00
N PRO A 350 -23.54 -13.55 17.88
CA PRO A 350 -23.28 -14.80 18.60
C PRO A 350 -22.94 -15.99 17.68
N GLU A 351 -23.58 -16.05 16.52
CA GLU A 351 -23.37 -17.07 15.49
C GLU A 351 -21.95 -17.02 14.92
N ILE A 352 -21.39 -15.82 14.79
CA ILE A 352 -20.04 -15.56 14.27
C ILE A 352 -19.00 -15.71 15.38
N TYR A 353 -19.32 -15.25 16.60
CA TYR A 353 -18.47 -15.48 17.78
C TYR A 353 -18.18 -16.96 17.99
N ALA A 354 -19.18 -17.83 17.82
CA ALA A 354 -19.02 -19.28 17.95
C ALA A 354 -18.02 -19.88 16.93
N ILE A 355 -17.86 -19.24 15.76
CA ILE A 355 -16.96 -19.71 14.69
C ILE A 355 -15.53 -19.18 14.90
N SER A 356 -15.39 -17.87 15.14
CA SER A 356 -14.09 -17.19 15.04
C SER A 356 -13.63 -16.53 16.35
N GLY A 357 -14.55 -16.32 17.30
CA GLY A 357 -14.32 -15.58 18.54
C GLY A 357 -13.14 -16.08 19.37
N PRO A 358 -13.08 -17.37 19.77
CA PRO A 358 -11.95 -17.91 20.53
C PRO A 358 -10.59 -17.71 19.84
N GLY A 359 -10.55 -17.88 18.52
CA GLY A 359 -9.33 -17.69 17.72
C GLY A 359 -8.90 -16.22 17.66
N ILE A 360 -9.85 -15.29 17.53
CA ILE A 360 -9.59 -13.84 17.56
C ILE A 360 -9.06 -13.42 18.93
N ILE A 361 -9.69 -13.88 20.02
CA ILE A 361 -9.24 -13.60 21.40
C ILE A 361 -7.79 -14.05 21.61
N SER A 362 -7.46 -15.28 21.19
CA SER A 362 -6.10 -15.81 21.31
C SER A 362 -5.07 -14.94 20.58
N LYS A 363 -5.38 -14.57 19.33
CA LYS A 363 -4.51 -13.71 18.51
C LYS A 363 -4.33 -12.32 19.09
N LEU A 364 -5.41 -11.68 19.57
CA LEU A 364 -5.35 -10.37 20.21
C LEU A 364 -4.47 -10.40 21.47
N LYS A 365 -4.61 -11.42 22.31
CA LYS A 365 -3.76 -11.59 23.50
C LYS A 365 -2.28 -11.76 23.13
N ALA A 366 -1.98 -12.54 22.09
CA ALA A 366 -0.62 -12.72 21.59
C ALA A 366 -0.04 -11.41 21.01
N ARG A 367 -0.80 -10.68 20.19
CA ARG A 367 -0.38 -9.40 19.63
C ARG A 367 -0.19 -8.32 20.69
N ARG A 368 -1.07 -8.27 21.70
CA ARG A 368 -0.90 -7.39 22.88
C ARG A 368 0.43 -7.66 23.58
N ALA A 369 0.87 -8.92 23.66
CA ALA A 369 2.18 -9.25 24.23
C ALA A 369 3.37 -8.74 23.39
N HIS A 370 3.19 -8.56 22.08
CA HIS A 370 4.21 -8.07 21.15
C HIS A 370 4.18 -6.56 20.87
N ILE A 371 3.16 -5.84 21.33
CA ILE A 371 2.90 -4.45 20.91
C ILE A 371 4.06 -3.48 21.17
N VAL A 372 4.85 -3.69 22.23
CA VAL A 372 6.04 -2.87 22.52
C VAL A 372 7.16 -3.13 21.50
N ASP A 373 7.39 -4.39 21.11
CA ASP A 373 8.38 -4.73 20.09
C ASP A 373 7.96 -4.21 18.70
N ASP A 374 6.67 -4.26 18.41
CA ASP A 374 6.10 -3.74 17.17
C ASP A 374 6.26 -2.21 17.11
N ALA A 375 5.96 -1.50 18.21
CA ALA A 375 6.19 -0.06 18.36
C ALA A 375 7.66 0.34 18.15
N ILE A 376 8.60 -0.38 18.78
CA ILE A 376 10.05 -0.14 18.61
C ILE A 376 10.48 -0.37 17.15
N THR A 377 9.98 -1.45 16.54
CA THR A 377 10.31 -1.80 15.16
C THR A 377 9.82 -0.74 14.18
N TYR A 378 8.61 -0.22 14.39
CA TYR A 378 8.02 0.80 13.54
C TYR A 378 8.66 2.17 13.76
N TYR A 379 8.85 2.61 15.01
CA TYR A 379 9.57 3.84 15.32
C TYR A 379 10.95 3.88 14.63
N ARG A 380 11.76 2.81 14.76
CA ARG A 380 13.09 2.75 14.15
C ARG A 380 13.05 2.83 12.63
N PHE A 381 11.95 2.38 12.02
CA PHE A 381 11.74 2.51 10.59
C PHE A 381 11.44 3.96 10.19
N LEU A 382 10.51 4.62 10.89
CA LEU A 382 10.15 6.02 10.64
C LEU A 382 11.31 6.98 10.95
N ALA A 383 11.99 6.80 12.09
CA ALA A 383 13.06 7.67 12.58
C ALA A 383 14.35 7.62 11.74
N LYS A 384 14.49 6.66 10.81
CA LYS A 384 15.69 6.53 9.97
C LYS A 384 15.89 7.72 9.04
N GLU A 385 14.79 8.20 8.46
CA GLU A 385 14.76 9.39 7.59
C GLU A 385 13.55 10.22 8.02
N VAL A 386 13.78 11.41 8.56
CA VAL A 386 12.71 12.27 9.12
C VAL A 386 12.54 13.50 8.24
N GLU A 387 11.28 13.83 7.96
CA GLU A 387 10.89 15.04 7.23
C GLU A 387 10.13 15.94 8.20
N ILE A 388 10.53 17.20 8.29
CA ILE A 388 9.97 18.17 9.22
C ILE A 388 9.51 19.36 8.35
N PRO A 389 8.22 19.44 8.00
CA PRO A 389 7.68 20.62 7.36
C PRO A 389 7.52 21.74 8.39
N GLY A 390 7.96 22.93 8.00
CA GLY A 390 7.53 24.19 8.61
C GLY A 390 6.14 24.57 8.12
N THR A 391 5.87 25.86 8.11
CA THR A 391 4.60 26.42 7.64
C THR A 391 4.82 27.39 6.48
N LYS A 392 3.78 28.13 6.10
CA LYS A 392 3.86 29.24 5.13
C LYS A 392 4.16 30.59 5.78
N SER A 393 4.44 30.60 7.08
CA SER A 393 4.82 31.79 7.85
C SER A 393 6.33 31.85 8.03
N ASP A 394 6.86 33.05 8.30
CA ASP A 394 8.29 33.26 8.55
C ASP A 394 8.77 32.47 9.78
N GLU A 395 9.79 31.63 9.59
CA GLU A 395 10.28 30.72 10.62
C GLU A 395 11.80 30.75 10.79
N HIS A 396 12.24 30.39 11.99
CA HIS A 396 13.65 30.18 12.29
C HIS A 396 13.93 28.72 12.62
N PHE A 397 14.65 28.05 11.74
CA PHE A 397 15.12 26.68 11.90
C PHE A 397 16.51 26.68 12.56
N ASP A 398 16.59 26.26 13.82
CA ASP A 398 17.82 26.16 14.59
C ASP A 398 18.26 24.70 14.69
N VAL A 399 19.41 24.37 14.07
CA VAL A 399 19.99 23.02 14.07
C VAL A 399 21.35 23.04 14.75
N LYS A 400 21.45 22.33 15.88
CA LYS A 400 22.69 22.25 16.66
C LYS A 400 23.22 20.83 16.66
N ARG A 401 24.43 20.63 16.11
CA ARG A 401 25.17 19.37 16.23
C ARG A 401 25.88 19.35 17.58
N LEU A 402 25.22 18.78 18.58
CA LEU A 402 25.69 18.75 19.97
C LEU A 402 26.86 17.77 20.17
N SER A 403 26.84 16.63 19.47
CA SER A 403 27.93 15.64 19.46
C SER A 403 27.87 14.77 18.20
N ASP A 404 28.85 13.88 18.01
CA ASP A 404 28.84 12.87 16.94
C ASP A 404 27.58 11.99 16.93
N SER A 405 26.93 11.89 18.08
CA SER A 405 25.75 11.05 18.29
C SER A 405 24.44 11.83 18.33
N LEU A 406 24.47 13.16 18.46
CA LEU A 406 23.30 13.96 18.82
C LEU A 406 23.20 15.25 18.03
N THR A 407 22.06 15.45 17.36
CA THR A 407 21.69 16.70 16.68
C THR A 407 20.35 17.20 17.21
N ALA A 408 20.30 18.40 17.78
CA ALA A 408 19.07 19.06 18.15
C ALA A 408 18.50 19.86 16.97
N VAL A 409 17.19 19.78 16.74
CA VAL A 409 16.46 20.61 15.78
C VAL A 409 15.33 21.30 16.52
N LYS A 410 15.25 22.62 16.38
CA LYS A 410 14.19 23.45 16.94
C LYS A 410 13.67 24.41 15.87
N ILE A 411 12.36 24.61 15.82
CA ILE A 411 11.73 25.56 14.89
C ILE A 411 10.91 26.56 15.68
N TYR A 412 11.12 27.83 15.39
CA TYR A 412 10.52 28.95 16.09
C TYR A 412 9.75 29.83 15.11
N LYS A 413 8.64 30.39 15.58
CA LYS A 413 7.93 31.48 14.89
C LYS A 413 8.81 32.74 14.88
N LEU A 414 8.89 33.42 13.73
CA LEU A 414 9.36 34.79 13.65
C LEU A 414 8.16 35.74 13.75
N ASN A 415 8.30 36.81 14.53
CA ASN A 415 7.31 37.89 14.54
C ASN A 415 7.50 38.81 13.31
N LYS A 416 6.65 39.83 13.19
CA LYS A 416 6.67 40.75 12.03
C LYS A 416 7.97 41.55 11.91
N GLU A 417 8.68 41.71 13.03
CA GLU A 417 9.98 42.38 13.11
C GLU A 417 11.16 41.42 12.82
N GLY A 418 10.88 40.15 12.51
CA GLY A 418 11.91 39.11 12.27
C GLY A 418 12.57 38.60 13.56
N ILE A 419 11.98 38.88 14.72
CA ILE A 419 12.47 38.43 16.02
C ILE A 419 11.87 37.05 16.32
N LYS A 420 12.76 36.14 16.71
CA LYS A 420 12.42 34.78 17.10
C LYS A 420 11.68 34.75 18.44
N ASN A 421 10.57 34.01 18.50
CA ASN A 421 9.89 33.71 19.77
C ASN A 421 10.78 32.91 20.75
N ASP A 422 10.50 33.01 22.04
CA ASP A 422 11.27 32.32 23.09
C ASP A 422 11.06 30.79 23.09
N THR A 423 9.85 30.35 22.73
CA THR A 423 9.48 28.93 22.75
C THR A 423 9.35 28.38 21.33
N PRO A 424 10.05 27.29 20.98
CA PRO A 424 9.88 26.65 19.69
C PRO A 424 8.56 25.87 19.64
N PHE A 425 7.90 25.87 18.49
CA PHE A 425 6.70 25.04 18.28
C PHE A 425 7.07 23.60 17.87
N TYR A 426 8.31 23.38 17.42
CA TYR A 426 8.88 22.07 17.15
C TYR A 426 10.22 21.93 17.88
N SER A 427 10.45 20.82 18.58
CA SER A 427 11.75 20.52 19.19
C SER A 427 12.00 19.02 19.25
N ARG A 428 13.11 18.55 18.68
CA ARG A 428 13.54 17.15 18.82
C ARG A 428 15.06 17.00 18.80
N ASP A 429 15.54 16.15 19.69
CA ASP A 429 16.93 15.68 19.72
C ASP A 429 17.05 14.34 18.98
N PHE A 430 17.85 14.32 17.92
CA PHE A 430 18.03 13.17 17.05
C PHE A 430 19.31 12.41 17.35
N ASN A 431 19.17 11.10 17.58
CA ASN A 431 20.30 10.20 17.76
C ASN A 431 20.82 9.66 16.42
N SER A 432 22.11 9.78 16.14
CA SER A 432 22.71 9.35 14.86
C SER A 432 22.72 7.83 14.66
N ASN A 433 22.49 7.03 15.71
CA ASN A 433 22.26 5.59 15.60
C ASN A 433 20.88 5.28 15.02
N GLU A 434 19.88 6.10 15.33
CA GLU A 434 18.49 5.96 14.89
C GLU A 434 18.28 6.66 13.54
N THR A 435 18.69 7.92 13.45
CA THR A 435 18.41 8.82 12.32
C THR A 435 19.63 9.03 11.44
N LYS A 436 19.46 8.82 10.14
CA LYS A 436 20.53 8.96 9.13
C LYS A 436 20.38 10.22 8.28
N GLU A 437 19.16 10.73 8.16
CA GLU A 437 18.84 11.92 7.37
C GLU A 437 17.68 12.69 8.00
N ILE A 438 17.83 14.01 8.10
CA ILE A 438 16.77 14.96 8.46
C ILE A 438 16.55 15.87 7.25
N ARG A 439 15.30 16.06 6.85
CA ARG A 439 14.88 16.96 5.78
C ARG A 439 14.01 18.05 6.37
N LEU A 440 14.48 19.28 6.34
CA LEU A 440 13.75 20.47 6.75
C LEU A 440 13.12 21.09 5.52
N PHE A 441 11.82 21.36 5.57
CA PHE A 441 11.10 22.02 4.49
C PHE A 441 10.54 23.35 4.99
N GLY A 442 11.07 24.47 4.52
CA GLY A 442 10.37 25.76 4.56
C GLY A 442 9.37 25.80 3.42
N LEU A 443 8.07 25.93 3.71
CA LEU A 443 7.05 25.82 2.66
C LEU A 443 6.85 27.15 1.92
N SER A 444 6.91 28.26 2.65
CA SER A 444 6.88 29.66 2.19
C SER A 444 7.29 30.55 3.37
N GLY A 445 7.36 31.87 3.17
CA GLY A 445 7.82 32.80 4.20
C GLY A 445 9.32 33.05 4.09
N LYS A 446 9.78 34.11 4.72
CA LYS A 446 11.20 34.49 4.73
C LYS A 446 11.89 33.76 5.87
N ASP A 447 12.32 32.54 5.59
CA ASP A 447 12.85 31.65 6.61
C ASP A 447 14.33 31.93 6.88
N THR A 448 14.74 31.68 8.12
CA THR A 448 16.14 31.71 8.52
C THR A 448 16.59 30.35 9.05
N TYR A 449 17.61 29.79 8.41
CA TYR A 449 18.22 28.53 8.81
C TYR A 449 19.55 28.78 9.50
N SER A 450 19.68 28.36 10.76
CA SER A 450 20.93 28.45 11.54
C SER A 450 21.45 27.06 11.87
N LEU A 451 22.69 26.78 11.46
CA LEU A 451 23.33 25.48 11.63
C LEU A 451 24.68 25.64 12.31
N ASP A 452 24.81 25.08 13.51
CA ASP A 452 26.00 25.21 14.35
C ASP A 452 26.53 23.84 14.85
N GLY A 453 27.76 23.87 15.35
CA GLY A 453 28.43 22.73 16.02
C GLY A 453 29.64 22.19 15.25
N ASN A 454 30.62 21.65 15.99
CA ASN A 454 31.86 21.08 15.44
C ASN A 454 31.99 19.61 15.88
N VAL A 455 31.82 18.69 14.94
CA VAL A 455 31.71 17.24 15.20
C VAL A 455 32.50 16.43 14.17
N SER A 456 32.99 15.25 14.54
CA SER A 456 33.72 14.35 13.63
C SER A 456 32.78 13.62 12.68
N LYS A 457 31.56 13.33 13.15
CA LYS A 457 30.49 12.67 12.40
C LYS A 457 29.16 13.37 12.69
N GLY A 458 28.20 13.24 11.78
CA GLY A 458 26.88 13.84 11.99
C GLY A 458 25.81 13.30 11.05
N ILE A 459 24.57 13.54 11.44
CA ILE A 459 23.38 13.26 10.63
C ILE A 459 23.42 14.12 9.36
N LYS A 460 22.95 13.57 8.25
CA LYS A 460 22.83 14.35 7.01
C LYS A 460 21.61 15.28 7.13
N ILE A 461 21.83 16.57 6.96
CA ILE A 461 20.78 17.59 6.94
C ILE A 461 20.54 18.01 5.49
N LYS A 462 19.29 17.93 5.06
CA LYS A 462 18.82 18.55 3.82
C LYS A 462 17.88 19.68 4.20
N ILE A 463 18.10 20.84 3.60
CA ILE A 463 17.21 21.99 3.74
C ILE A 463 16.60 22.25 2.38
N ILE A 464 15.29 22.35 2.33
CA ILE A 464 14.50 22.64 1.14
C ILE A 464 13.76 23.93 1.46
N GLY A 465 14.21 25.05 0.87
CA GLY A 465 13.60 26.36 1.09
C GLY A 465 12.31 26.55 0.33
N GLY A 466 11.60 27.63 0.66
CA GLY A 466 10.36 28.03 0.03
C GLY A 466 10.57 28.81 -1.27
N THR A 467 9.52 29.45 -1.77
CA THR A 467 9.62 30.34 -2.94
C THR A 467 10.11 31.75 -2.61
N ASP A 468 10.02 32.14 -1.34
CA ASP A 468 10.42 33.45 -0.85
C ASP A 468 11.94 33.51 -0.63
N THR A 469 12.46 34.69 -0.25
CA THR A 469 13.89 34.87 0.00
C THR A 469 14.25 34.49 1.43
N ASP A 470 14.98 33.39 1.54
CA ASP A 470 15.46 32.78 2.77
C ASP A 470 16.91 33.17 3.08
N THR A 471 17.29 33.01 4.35
CA THR A 471 18.66 33.21 4.85
C THR A 471 19.24 31.92 5.41
N TYR A 472 20.42 31.54 4.92
CA TYR A 472 21.13 30.33 5.30
C TYR A 472 22.43 30.66 6.01
N ASN A 473 22.45 30.50 7.33
CA ASN A 473 23.61 30.70 8.20
C ASN A 473 24.13 29.33 8.65
N ASN A 474 25.22 28.86 8.04
CA ASN A 474 25.82 27.58 8.43
C ASN A 474 27.26 27.77 8.91
N SER A 475 27.48 27.76 10.23
CA SER A 475 28.80 27.78 10.85
C SER A 475 29.33 26.37 11.18
N SER A 476 28.50 25.34 11.00
CA SER A 476 28.81 23.99 11.45
C SER A 476 29.95 23.30 10.68
N LEU A 477 30.78 22.56 11.41
CA LEU A 477 31.88 21.76 10.90
C LEU A 477 31.61 20.28 11.16
N VAL A 478 31.59 19.48 10.09
CA VAL A 478 31.44 18.02 10.19
C VAL A 478 32.59 17.34 9.47
N GLY A 479 33.28 16.44 10.17
CA GLY A 479 34.37 15.64 9.63
C GLY A 479 33.96 14.72 8.46
N GLY A 480 34.97 14.20 7.76
CA GLY A 480 34.80 13.28 6.63
C GLY A 480 34.78 13.96 5.25
N SER A 481 34.73 13.15 4.19
CA SER A 481 34.85 13.60 2.80
C SER A 481 33.54 14.06 2.17
N ARG A 482 32.38 13.64 2.70
CA ARG A 482 31.06 13.93 2.13
C ARG A 482 30.41 15.15 2.80
N ASN A 483 29.77 15.99 2.00
CA ASN A 483 28.94 17.10 2.50
C ASN A 483 27.77 16.55 3.33
N LYS A 484 27.60 17.10 4.53
CA LYS A 484 26.54 16.71 5.49
C LYS A 484 25.41 17.72 5.60
N THR A 485 25.59 18.90 5.03
CA THR A 485 24.55 19.91 4.83
C THR A 485 24.33 20.07 3.33
N LEU A 486 23.10 19.87 2.87
CA LEU A 486 22.70 20.09 1.49
C LEU A 486 21.53 21.06 1.47
N VAL A 487 21.62 22.12 0.68
CA VAL A 487 20.55 23.13 0.54
C VAL A 487 19.98 23.03 -0.87
N TYR A 488 18.66 22.99 -0.98
CA TYR A 488 17.91 22.94 -2.24
C TYR A 488 17.02 24.17 -2.32
N ASP A 489 17.39 25.13 -3.18
CA ASP A 489 16.69 26.40 -3.26
C ASP A 489 17.03 27.14 -4.58
N ASN A 490 16.61 28.39 -4.72
CA ASN A 490 16.89 29.28 -5.82
C ASN A 490 18.07 30.24 -5.49
N ALA A 491 18.51 31.01 -6.49
CA ALA A 491 19.70 31.85 -6.40
C ALA A 491 19.49 33.19 -5.69
N ALA A 492 18.24 33.59 -5.40
CA ALA A 492 17.92 34.89 -4.80
C ALA A 492 18.18 34.94 -3.28
N ASN A 493 18.41 33.78 -2.66
CA ASN A 493 18.60 33.64 -1.21
C ASN A 493 19.96 34.15 -0.73
N ILE A 494 20.04 34.40 0.58
CA ILE A 494 21.26 34.83 1.26
C ILE A 494 21.96 33.60 1.82
N PHE A 495 23.18 33.33 1.35
CA PHE A 495 23.98 32.18 1.79
C PHE A 495 25.24 32.64 2.53
N ASP A 496 25.19 32.62 3.86
CA ASP A 496 26.36 32.72 4.72
C ASP A 496 26.76 31.34 5.24
N THR A 497 27.43 30.58 4.37
CA THR A 497 27.74 29.17 4.64
C THR A 497 29.24 28.95 4.73
N PHE A 498 29.70 28.51 5.90
CA PHE A 498 31.04 28.00 6.16
C PHE A 498 31.05 26.45 6.06
N GLY A 499 32.24 25.88 5.90
CA GLY A 499 32.43 24.43 5.86
C GLY A 499 31.93 23.74 4.59
N LYS A 500 31.59 22.45 4.69
CA LYS A 500 31.25 21.56 3.56
C LYS A 500 29.75 21.55 3.25
N THR A 501 29.20 22.71 2.86
CA THR A 501 27.81 22.87 2.40
C THR A 501 27.71 22.58 0.90
N LYS A 502 26.71 21.79 0.49
CA LYS A 502 26.40 21.62 -0.94
C LYS A 502 25.15 22.41 -1.31
N LEU A 503 25.32 23.41 -2.16
CA LEU A 503 24.19 24.17 -2.72
C LEU A 503 23.68 23.50 -3.99
N HIS A 504 22.40 23.18 -4.02
CA HIS A 504 21.65 22.72 -5.18
C HIS A 504 20.72 23.85 -5.61
N ILE A 505 21.25 24.77 -6.41
CA ILE A 505 20.52 25.96 -6.87
C ILE A 505 19.78 25.66 -8.17
N SER A 506 18.48 25.97 -8.22
CA SER A 506 17.65 25.79 -9.42
C SER A 506 16.59 26.88 -9.55
N SER A 507 16.27 27.26 -10.79
CA SER A 507 15.11 28.11 -11.12
C SER A 507 13.82 27.32 -11.34
N ASP A 508 13.88 25.98 -11.32
CA ASP A 508 12.71 25.12 -11.43
C ASP A 508 11.98 25.05 -10.07
N SER A 509 10.78 25.62 -10.00
CA SER A 509 9.99 25.71 -8.76
C SER A 509 9.66 24.35 -8.13
N SER A 510 9.75 23.26 -8.89
CA SER A 510 9.60 21.90 -8.33
C SER A 510 10.68 21.54 -7.31
N ILE A 511 11.79 22.29 -7.23
CA ILE A 511 12.82 22.13 -6.21
C ILE A 511 12.30 22.37 -4.79
N HIS A 512 11.23 23.15 -4.62
CA HIS A 512 10.60 23.46 -3.32
C HIS A 512 9.49 22.47 -2.93
N LYS A 513 9.07 21.61 -3.86
CA LYS A 513 7.85 20.80 -3.69
C LYS A 513 7.95 19.85 -2.49
N TYR A 514 7.02 20.01 -1.55
CA TYR A 514 6.73 19.07 -0.47
C TYR A 514 5.50 18.24 -0.78
N VAL A 515 5.60 16.91 -0.58
CA VAL A 515 4.49 15.97 -0.75
C VAL A 515 4.62 14.90 0.33
N TYR A 516 3.74 14.93 1.33
CA TYR A 516 3.79 14.00 2.46
C TYR A 516 3.65 12.52 2.04
N LYS A 517 2.94 12.23 0.93
CA LYS A 517 2.80 10.88 0.35
C LYS A 517 4.00 10.40 -0.51
N SER A 518 5.08 11.19 -0.61
CA SER A 518 6.19 10.89 -1.54
C SER A 518 7.11 9.74 -1.13
N PHE A 519 7.04 9.31 0.13
CA PHE A 519 7.83 8.18 0.61
C PHE A 519 7.27 6.86 0.04
N LEU A 520 8.10 6.10 -0.66
CA LEU A 520 7.73 4.79 -1.23
C LEU A 520 8.65 3.71 -0.66
N TYR A 521 8.11 2.51 -0.46
CA TYR A 521 8.87 1.40 0.10
C TYR A 521 9.55 0.61 -1.00
N ASP A 522 10.70 0.03 -0.67
CA ASP A 522 11.34 -0.96 -1.53
C ASP A 522 10.45 -2.20 -1.64
N THR A 523 10.27 -2.69 -2.86
CA THR A 523 9.52 -3.92 -3.12
C THR A 523 10.46 -4.98 -3.68
N ARG A 524 10.23 -6.24 -3.30
CA ARG A 524 10.94 -7.38 -3.89
C ARG A 524 10.16 -8.66 -3.69
N GLY A 525 10.25 -9.60 -4.63
CA GLY A 525 9.61 -10.89 -4.46
C GLY A 525 9.47 -11.67 -5.75
N PHE A 526 8.94 -12.88 -5.60
CA PHE A 526 8.66 -13.75 -6.73
C PHE A 526 7.36 -13.35 -7.43
N LYS A 527 7.26 -13.67 -8.72
CA LYS A 527 6.07 -13.44 -9.55
C LYS A 527 5.85 -14.68 -10.43
N PRO A 528 4.84 -15.51 -10.14
CA PRO A 528 4.45 -16.57 -11.07
C PRO A 528 3.88 -15.95 -12.34
N MET A 529 4.11 -16.60 -13.47
CA MET A 529 3.69 -16.13 -14.78
C MET A 529 3.06 -17.27 -15.55
N VAL A 530 1.88 -17.01 -16.12
CA VAL A 530 1.26 -17.86 -17.14
C VAL A 530 0.84 -16.93 -18.24
N PHE A 531 1.40 -17.13 -19.42
CA PHE A 531 1.18 -16.22 -20.53
C PHE A 531 1.14 -17.01 -21.84
N TYR A 532 0.47 -16.39 -22.80
CA TYR A 532 0.42 -16.84 -24.17
C TYR A 532 0.89 -15.69 -25.07
N ASN A 533 1.89 -15.92 -25.92
CA ASN A 533 2.27 -15.01 -26.99
C ASN A 533 2.33 -15.76 -28.34
N ASN A 534 2.41 -15.03 -29.45
CA ASN A 534 2.42 -15.65 -30.78
C ASN A 534 3.75 -16.36 -31.12
N GLU A 535 4.84 -15.97 -30.45
CA GLU A 535 6.21 -16.44 -30.70
C GLU A 535 6.51 -17.75 -29.95
N ASP A 536 6.16 -17.81 -28.66
CA ASP A 536 6.45 -18.92 -27.72
C ASP A 536 5.23 -19.74 -27.29
N ARG A 537 4.03 -19.31 -27.71
CA ARG A 537 2.72 -19.88 -27.31
C ARG A 537 2.57 -19.85 -25.79
N LEU A 538 2.06 -20.93 -25.20
CA LEU A 538 1.81 -21.04 -23.76
C LEU A 538 3.11 -21.33 -23.01
N TYR A 539 3.47 -20.45 -22.08
CA TYR A 539 4.58 -20.64 -21.14
C TYR A 539 4.14 -20.44 -19.70
N ILE A 540 4.82 -21.18 -18.82
CA ILE A 540 4.77 -21.00 -17.37
C ILE A 540 6.13 -20.48 -16.93
N GLY A 541 6.18 -19.54 -15.99
CA GLY A 541 7.44 -18.96 -15.55
C GLY A 541 7.41 -18.48 -14.12
N LEU A 542 8.61 -18.24 -13.59
CA LEU A 542 8.82 -17.63 -12.30
C LEU A 542 9.82 -16.49 -12.46
N GLY A 543 9.39 -15.30 -12.08
CA GLY A 543 10.24 -14.11 -12.01
C GLY A 543 10.58 -13.74 -10.58
N TYR A 544 11.69 -13.03 -10.39
CA TYR A 544 12.03 -12.31 -9.16
C TYR A 544 12.28 -10.85 -9.51
N GLY A 545 11.47 -9.96 -8.95
CA GLY A 545 11.58 -8.52 -9.14
C GLY A 545 12.08 -7.81 -7.89
N MET A 546 12.78 -6.69 -8.07
CA MET A 546 13.19 -5.78 -7.02
C MET A 546 13.13 -4.33 -7.50
N VAL A 547 12.44 -3.48 -6.73
CA VAL A 547 12.38 -2.03 -6.94
C VAL A 547 12.92 -1.34 -5.70
N HIS A 548 13.89 -0.45 -5.89
CA HIS A 548 14.45 0.38 -4.83
C HIS A 548 14.07 1.84 -5.04
N HIS A 549 13.49 2.46 -4.02
CA HIS A 549 13.09 3.87 -4.03
C HIS A 549 14.09 4.74 -3.29
N LYS A 550 14.17 6.01 -3.70
CA LYS A 550 14.99 7.03 -3.04
C LYS A 550 14.36 8.40 -3.20
N TRP A 551 14.56 9.27 -2.23
CA TRP A 551 14.04 10.63 -2.27
C TRP A 551 14.41 11.37 -3.57
N ARG A 552 13.39 11.95 -4.22
CA ARG A 552 13.46 12.64 -5.53
C ARG A 552 14.01 11.78 -6.69
N LYS A 553 13.96 10.45 -6.59
CA LYS A 553 14.20 9.53 -7.71
C LYS A 553 12.88 8.88 -8.13
N LEU A 554 12.26 9.48 -9.15
CA LEU A 554 11.02 9.00 -9.74
C LEU A 554 11.28 8.31 -11.10
N PRO A 555 10.56 7.22 -11.42
CA PRO A 555 9.61 6.51 -10.55
C PRO A 555 10.28 5.73 -9.42
N PHE A 556 11.56 5.38 -9.56
CA PHE A 556 12.38 4.67 -8.57
C PHE A 556 13.87 4.97 -8.78
N ALA A 557 14.72 4.54 -7.85
CA ALA A 557 16.18 4.66 -7.98
C ALA A 557 16.77 3.58 -8.89
N PHE A 558 16.28 2.35 -8.77
CA PHE A 558 16.50 1.28 -9.74
C PHE A 558 15.42 0.21 -9.65
N GLU A 559 15.23 -0.50 -10.75
CA GLU A 559 14.40 -1.70 -10.86
C GLU A 559 15.22 -2.81 -11.51
N GLN A 560 15.06 -4.03 -11.00
CA GLN A 560 15.68 -5.24 -11.53
C GLN A 560 14.67 -6.38 -11.57
N TYR A 561 14.77 -7.21 -12.61
CA TYR A 561 13.91 -8.36 -12.82
C TYR A 561 14.71 -9.50 -13.45
N VAL A 562 14.63 -10.69 -12.86
CA VAL A 562 15.17 -11.94 -13.40
C VAL A 562 14.01 -12.90 -13.59
N GLY A 563 13.88 -13.53 -14.76
CA GLY A 563 12.84 -14.49 -15.05
C GLY A 563 13.38 -15.77 -15.68
N ALA A 564 12.73 -16.88 -15.34
CA ALA A 564 12.89 -18.16 -16.01
C ALA A 564 11.51 -18.66 -16.46
N ASN A 565 11.38 -18.97 -17.74
CA ASN A 565 10.15 -19.44 -18.35
C ASN A 565 10.37 -20.82 -18.96
N TYR A 566 9.34 -21.66 -18.94
CA TYR A 566 9.28 -22.93 -19.64
C TYR A 566 8.13 -22.88 -20.64
N SER A 567 8.45 -22.91 -21.93
CA SER A 567 7.45 -23.03 -22.99
C SER A 567 6.98 -24.48 -23.07
N ILE A 568 5.69 -24.71 -22.81
CA ILE A 568 5.06 -26.04 -22.89
C ILE A 568 5.11 -26.55 -24.33
N THR A 569 5.00 -25.64 -25.29
CA THR A 569 4.93 -26.00 -26.71
C THR A 569 6.30 -26.23 -27.34
N GLN A 570 7.31 -25.45 -26.96
CA GLN A 570 8.69 -25.62 -27.43
C GLN A 570 9.44 -26.69 -26.61
N LYS A 571 8.95 -27.03 -25.40
CA LYS A 571 9.60 -27.88 -24.40
C LYS A 571 10.99 -27.38 -24.02
N ALA A 572 11.14 -26.07 -23.88
CA ALA A 572 12.42 -25.41 -23.68
C ALA A 572 12.30 -24.28 -22.65
N PHE A 573 13.43 -23.96 -22.02
CA PHE A 573 13.54 -22.81 -21.13
C PHE A 573 13.96 -21.55 -21.88
N SER A 574 13.43 -20.41 -21.44
CA SER A 574 13.99 -19.10 -21.70
C SER A 574 14.29 -18.38 -20.39
N PHE A 575 15.32 -17.54 -20.41
CA PHE A 575 15.75 -16.75 -19.27
C PHE A 575 15.83 -15.29 -19.69
N ASN A 576 15.38 -14.40 -18.82
CA ASN A 576 15.42 -12.98 -19.09
C ASN A 576 15.92 -12.22 -17.87
N TYR A 577 16.67 -11.15 -18.10
CA TYR A 577 17.11 -10.19 -17.11
C TYR A 577 16.87 -8.79 -17.64
N ASN A 578 16.22 -7.95 -16.84
CA ASN A 578 15.98 -6.55 -17.14
C ASN A 578 16.40 -5.73 -15.93
N ALA A 579 17.17 -4.67 -16.16
CA ALA A 579 17.47 -3.67 -15.14
C ALA A 579 17.33 -2.27 -15.72
N LEU A 580 16.81 -1.37 -14.90
CA LEU A 580 16.67 0.04 -15.24
C LEU A 580 17.17 0.89 -14.06
N PHE A 581 18.12 1.78 -14.34
CA PHE A 581 18.59 2.80 -13.41
C PHE A 581 18.17 4.18 -13.95
N PRO A 582 17.01 4.73 -13.55
CA PRO A 582 16.58 6.04 -14.01
C PRO A 582 17.53 7.15 -13.53
N GLN A 583 17.78 8.13 -14.39
CA GLN A 583 18.56 9.32 -14.02
C GLN A 583 19.90 8.98 -13.35
N LEU A 584 20.59 7.95 -13.85
CA LEU A 584 21.88 7.51 -13.34
C LEU A 584 22.93 8.63 -13.53
N ILE A 585 22.91 9.29 -14.69
CA ILE A 585 23.79 10.40 -15.04
C ILE A 585 22.94 11.59 -15.50
N GLY A 586 22.71 12.55 -14.60
CA GLY A 586 21.81 13.69 -14.86
C GLY A 586 20.40 13.20 -15.20
N LYS A 587 19.90 13.55 -16.39
CA LYS A 587 18.58 13.10 -16.91
C LYS A 587 18.64 11.77 -17.68
N TRP A 588 19.82 11.18 -17.86
CA TRP A 588 20.00 9.91 -18.58
C TRP A 588 19.90 8.72 -17.62
N GLY A 589 19.12 7.72 -18.00
CA GLY A 589 19.05 6.42 -17.35
C GLY A 589 19.88 5.35 -18.06
N LEU A 590 20.11 4.23 -17.39
CA LEU A 590 20.85 3.07 -17.90
C LEU A 590 19.90 1.85 -17.94
N PRO A 591 19.36 1.48 -19.11
CA PRO A 591 18.77 0.17 -19.34
C PRO A 591 19.84 -0.89 -19.56
N VAL A 592 19.61 -2.07 -19.00
CA VAL A 592 20.38 -3.30 -19.26
C VAL A 592 19.39 -4.44 -19.48
N THR A 593 19.53 -5.16 -20.58
CA THR A 593 18.71 -6.35 -20.86
C THR A 593 19.59 -7.53 -21.23
N ALA A 594 19.15 -8.74 -20.88
CA ALA A 594 19.73 -9.98 -21.36
C ALA A 594 18.63 -11.03 -21.51
N ASN A 595 18.55 -11.68 -22.66
CA ASN A 595 17.60 -12.75 -22.95
C ASN A 595 18.36 -13.95 -23.49
N TYR A 596 17.94 -15.14 -23.07
CA TYR A 596 18.53 -16.40 -23.50
C TYR A 596 17.44 -17.43 -23.74
N ASP A 597 17.28 -17.82 -25.00
CA ASP A 597 16.30 -18.80 -25.45
C ASP A 597 17.03 -20.11 -25.79
N LEU A 598 16.72 -21.21 -25.09
CA LEU A 598 17.25 -22.52 -25.47
C LEU A 598 16.67 -22.99 -26.80
N VAL A 599 15.42 -22.61 -27.09
CA VAL A 599 14.74 -22.85 -28.36
C VAL A 599 13.87 -21.64 -28.66
N ARG A 600 14.22 -20.88 -29.69
CA ARG A 600 13.40 -19.84 -30.29
C ARG A 600 12.84 -20.35 -31.62
N TRP A 601 11.58 -20.02 -31.91
CA TRP A 601 10.91 -20.40 -33.15
C TRP A 601 10.78 -19.21 -34.08
N THR A 602 11.37 -19.32 -35.27
CA THR A 602 11.26 -18.31 -36.33
C THR A 602 10.70 -18.99 -37.58
N ASN A 603 9.57 -18.53 -38.10
CA ASN A 603 9.07 -19.07 -39.37
C ASN A 603 9.86 -18.41 -40.51
N TYR A 604 10.48 -19.22 -41.36
CA TYR A 604 11.27 -18.79 -42.50
C TYR A 604 10.78 -19.49 -43.76
N TYR A 605 10.32 -18.68 -44.71
CA TYR A 605 9.70 -19.16 -45.96
C TYR A 605 10.57 -18.89 -47.19
N GLY A 606 11.77 -18.34 -47.01
CA GLY A 606 12.67 -17.92 -48.09
C GLY A 606 12.92 -16.43 -48.14
N LEU A 607 13.73 -16.00 -49.12
CA LEU A 607 14.09 -14.60 -49.35
C LEU A 607 13.23 -14.03 -50.48
N GLY A 608 12.29 -13.16 -50.13
CA GLY A 608 11.47 -12.40 -51.09
C GLY A 608 10.13 -13.06 -51.46
N ASN A 609 9.26 -12.25 -52.05
CA ASN A 609 7.85 -12.58 -52.29
C ASN A 609 7.64 -13.68 -53.35
N GLU A 610 8.64 -13.93 -54.20
CA GLU A 610 8.59 -14.94 -55.28
C GLU A 610 9.11 -16.31 -54.84
N THR A 611 9.35 -16.53 -53.54
CA THR A 611 9.90 -17.82 -53.08
C THR A 611 8.85 -18.93 -53.15
N THR A 612 9.09 -19.95 -53.99
CA THR A 612 8.28 -21.17 -54.02
C THR A 612 8.54 -22.02 -52.79
N LEU A 613 7.49 -22.28 -52.01
CA LEU A 613 7.59 -23.13 -50.82
C LEU A 613 7.83 -24.59 -51.21
N LEU A 614 8.93 -25.17 -50.70
CA LEU A 614 9.22 -26.60 -50.84
C LEU A 614 8.17 -27.48 -50.13
N ASN A 615 7.59 -26.96 -49.05
CA ASN A 615 6.50 -27.60 -48.32
C ASN A 615 5.61 -26.51 -47.71
N LYS A 616 4.28 -26.68 -47.76
CA LYS A 616 3.32 -25.73 -47.17
C LYS A 616 3.11 -25.91 -45.67
N ASP A 617 3.61 -27.00 -45.08
CA ASP A 617 3.54 -27.24 -43.64
C ASP A 617 4.35 -26.18 -42.88
N LYS A 618 3.68 -25.47 -41.96
CA LYS A 618 4.30 -24.49 -41.07
C LYS A 618 5.38 -25.11 -40.19
N ALA A 619 5.25 -26.38 -39.81
CA ALA A 619 6.25 -27.06 -38.98
C ALA A 619 7.58 -27.24 -39.71
N PHE A 620 7.54 -27.52 -41.01
CA PHE A 620 8.70 -27.67 -41.88
C PHE A 620 9.47 -26.34 -42.06
N ASN A 621 8.75 -25.24 -42.27
CA ASN A 621 9.32 -23.90 -42.49
C ASN A 621 9.71 -23.17 -41.18
N ARG A 622 9.53 -23.81 -40.02
CA ARG A 622 9.85 -23.19 -38.74
C ARG A 622 11.28 -23.52 -38.33
N LEU A 623 12.16 -22.54 -38.36
CA LEU A 623 13.52 -22.65 -37.82
C LEU A 623 13.48 -22.72 -36.29
N ARG A 624 14.41 -23.49 -35.73
CA ARG A 624 14.70 -23.52 -34.30
C ARG A 624 16.11 -23.02 -34.08
N SER A 625 16.27 -22.06 -33.17
CA SER A 625 17.56 -21.48 -32.83
C SER A 625 17.75 -21.47 -31.32
N LYS A 626 19.01 -21.52 -30.90
CA LYS A 626 19.44 -21.17 -29.56
C LYS A 626 20.01 -19.76 -29.63
N GLU A 627 19.46 -18.85 -28.84
CA GLU A 627 19.77 -17.42 -28.96
C GLU A 627 20.12 -16.81 -27.61
N PHE A 628 21.16 -15.97 -27.60
CA PHE A 628 21.45 -15.04 -26.51
C PHE A 628 21.41 -13.64 -27.10
N ILE A 629 20.81 -12.68 -26.42
CA ILE A 629 20.92 -11.27 -26.75
C ILE A 629 21.05 -10.45 -25.47
N GLY A 630 22.10 -9.65 -25.37
CA GLY A 630 22.30 -8.68 -24.30
C GLY A 630 22.42 -7.27 -24.85
N SER A 631 21.83 -6.28 -24.19
CA SER A 631 21.96 -4.88 -24.54
C SER A 631 22.22 -4.00 -23.32
N ILE A 632 22.96 -2.92 -23.55
CA ILE A 632 23.23 -1.86 -22.59
C ILE A 632 23.22 -0.51 -23.31
N GLY A 633 22.61 0.51 -22.70
CA GLY A 633 22.49 1.80 -23.35
C GLY A 633 22.24 2.96 -22.39
N LEU A 634 22.02 4.13 -22.96
CA LEU A 634 21.56 5.32 -22.27
C LEU A 634 20.18 5.70 -22.80
N LYS A 635 19.26 5.90 -21.86
CA LYS A 635 17.85 6.20 -22.11
C LYS A 635 17.48 7.57 -21.59
N ARG A 636 16.73 8.35 -22.37
CA ARG A 636 16.19 9.64 -21.92
C ARG A 636 14.81 9.91 -22.51
N ALA A 637 13.91 10.34 -21.65
CA ALA A 637 12.63 10.91 -22.06
C ALA A 637 12.79 12.41 -22.37
N ILE A 638 12.19 12.86 -23.46
CA ILE A 638 12.10 14.25 -23.91
C ILE A 638 10.65 14.51 -24.32
N GLY A 639 9.88 15.14 -23.43
CA GLY A 639 8.44 15.29 -23.62
C GLY A 639 7.76 13.91 -23.70
N LYS A 640 6.99 13.67 -24.78
CA LYS A 640 6.32 12.40 -25.06
C LYS A 640 7.21 11.37 -25.77
N SER A 641 8.41 11.78 -26.18
CA SER A 641 9.36 10.94 -26.90
C SER A 641 10.37 10.32 -25.94
N THR A 642 10.80 9.09 -26.22
CA THR A 642 11.92 8.46 -25.55
C THR A 642 12.98 8.08 -26.56
N LEU A 643 14.22 8.41 -26.24
CA LEU A 643 15.42 8.07 -27.00
C LEU A 643 16.25 7.08 -26.18
N GLU A 644 16.71 6.03 -26.84
CA GLU A 644 17.67 5.08 -26.30
C GLU A 644 18.78 4.85 -27.32
N PHE A 645 20.02 4.99 -26.87
CA PHE A 645 21.20 4.67 -27.67
C PHE A 645 22.08 3.72 -26.90
N GLY A 646 22.59 2.69 -27.55
CA GLY A 646 23.36 1.65 -26.87
C GLY A 646 24.05 0.70 -27.82
N GLY A 647 24.54 -0.38 -27.26
CA GLY A 647 25.08 -1.51 -28.02
C GLY A 647 24.38 -2.80 -27.62
N PHE A 648 24.34 -3.74 -28.56
CA PHE A 648 23.90 -5.10 -28.30
C PHE A 648 24.99 -6.10 -28.66
N PHE A 649 24.96 -7.25 -28.01
CA PHE A 649 25.68 -8.46 -28.38
C PHE A 649 24.69 -9.61 -28.50
N GLN A 650 24.69 -10.32 -29.62
CA GLN A 650 23.78 -11.41 -29.89
C GLN A 650 24.55 -12.64 -30.37
N THR A 651 24.15 -13.81 -29.91
CA THR A 651 24.61 -15.09 -30.45
C THR A 651 23.43 -15.88 -31.00
N VAL A 652 23.56 -16.45 -32.19
CA VAL A 652 22.53 -17.30 -32.80
C VAL A 652 23.17 -18.60 -33.25
N SER A 653 22.60 -19.73 -32.83
CA SER A 653 22.98 -21.06 -33.31
C SER A 653 21.74 -21.81 -33.75
N LEU A 654 21.69 -22.23 -35.01
CA LEU A 654 20.56 -23.00 -35.53
C LEU A 654 20.61 -24.44 -35.02
N ILE A 655 19.47 -24.95 -34.58
CA ILE A 655 19.31 -26.34 -34.14
C ILE A 655 19.13 -27.20 -35.39
N ASN A 656 20.04 -28.14 -35.60
CA ASN A 656 20.01 -29.03 -36.75
C ASN A 656 18.88 -30.06 -36.60
N ASP A 657 17.80 -29.85 -37.35
CA ASP A 657 16.62 -30.70 -37.35
C ASP A 657 16.43 -31.39 -38.70
N ALA A 658 16.43 -32.72 -38.68
CA ALA A 658 16.30 -33.53 -39.89
C ALA A 658 14.99 -33.27 -40.66
N ASP A 659 13.89 -32.96 -39.94
CA ASP A 659 12.54 -32.84 -40.51
C ASP A 659 12.18 -31.42 -40.97
N ARG A 660 13.13 -30.48 -41.00
CA ARG A 660 12.86 -29.06 -41.23
C ARG A 660 13.64 -28.51 -42.41
N PHE A 661 13.16 -27.38 -42.95
CA PHE A 661 13.77 -26.67 -44.07
C PHE A 661 15.28 -26.45 -43.91
N ILE A 662 15.75 -26.20 -42.67
CA ILE A 662 17.17 -25.95 -42.37
C ILE A 662 18.08 -27.10 -42.78
N ARG A 663 17.60 -28.35 -42.77
CA ARG A 663 18.39 -29.52 -43.18
C ARG A 663 18.82 -29.40 -44.63
N ASN A 664 17.91 -28.99 -45.52
CA ASN A 664 18.19 -28.88 -46.95
C ASN A 664 19.23 -27.80 -47.25
N VAL A 665 19.24 -26.71 -46.45
CA VAL A 665 20.21 -25.63 -46.56
C VAL A 665 21.55 -26.03 -45.93
N ALA A 666 21.54 -26.69 -44.78
CA ALA A 666 22.75 -27.10 -44.09
C ALA A 666 23.57 -28.16 -44.85
N ILE A 667 22.95 -28.93 -45.76
CA ILE A 667 23.66 -29.87 -46.65
C ILE A 667 24.59 -29.11 -47.61
N SER A 668 24.15 -27.96 -48.14
CA SER A 668 24.94 -27.15 -49.08
C SER A 668 25.77 -26.07 -48.39
N GLN A 669 25.39 -25.66 -47.17
CA GLN A 669 26.04 -24.62 -46.39
C GLN A 669 26.16 -25.05 -44.91
N PRO A 670 27.10 -25.94 -44.56
CA PRO A 670 27.20 -26.48 -43.21
C PRO A 670 27.51 -25.40 -42.16
N ASP A 671 28.17 -24.31 -42.57
CA ASP A 671 28.53 -23.19 -41.68
C ASP A 671 27.32 -22.48 -41.07
N ILE A 672 26.14 -22.58 -41.69
CA ILE A 672 24.91 -21.98 -41.17
C ILE A 672 24.49 -22.54 -39.79
N LEU A 673 24.95 -23.75 -39.44
CA LEU A 673 24.70 -24.40 -38.16
C LEU A 673 25.68 -23.99 -37.06
N GLN A 674 26.77 -23.28 -37.41
CA GLN A 674 27.73 -22.78 -36.44
C GLN A 674 27.13 -21.65 -35.59
N LEU A 675 27.74 -21.39 -34.43
CA LEU A 675 27.38 -20.25 -33.59
C LEU A 675 27.85 -18.96 -34.27
N HIS A 676 26.92 -18.05 -34.55
CA HIS A 676 27.23 -16.74 -35.09
C HIS A 676 27.11 -15.68 -34.00
N ASN A 677 28.07 -14.76 -33.96
CA ASN A 677 28.10 -13.64 -33.02
C ASN A 677 27.88 -12.34 -33.77
N TYR A 678 27.04 -11.48 -33.22
CA TYR A 678 26.73 -10.16 -33.76
C TYR A 678 26.95 -9.13 -32.65
N ILE A 679 27.63 -8.04 -32.98
CA ILE A 679 27.75 -6.86 -32.14
C ILE A 679 27.37 -5.66 -32.98
N GLY A 680 26.60 -4.73 -32.41
CA GLY A 680 26.19 -3.57 -33.17
C GLY A 680 25.66 -2.44 -32.30
N PRO A 681 25.64 -1.22 -32.85
CA PRO A 681 24.93 -0.12 -32.22
C PRO A 681 23.42 -0.35 -32.31
N GLN A 682 22.70 0.14 -31.30
CA GLN A 682 21.25 0.14 -31.24
C GLN A 682 20.76 1.56 -30.98
N PHE A 683 19.79 1.98 -31.79
CA PHE A 683 19.05 3.22 -31.58
C PHE A 683 17.56 2.90 -31.55
N ILE A 684 16.89 3.27 -30.46
CA ILE A 684 15.46 3.07 -30.30
C ILE A 684 14.81 4.42 -30.05
N TYR A 685 13.76 4.70 -30.81
CA TYR A 685 12.91 5.87 -30.67
C TYR A 685 11.46 5.42 -30.59
N TRP A 686 10.73 5.92 -29.60
CA TRP A 686 9.28 5.76 -29.54
C TRP A 686 8.61 6.99 -28.95
N THR A 687 7.37 7.21 -29.33
CA THR A 687 6.51 8.29 -28.83
C THR A 687 5.24 7.70 -28.23
N LEU A 688 4.81 8.23 -27.09
CA LEU A 688 3.52 7.88 -26.50
C LEU A 688 2.45 8.83 -27.02
N ASN A 689 1.58 8.33 -27.89
CA ASN A 689 0.32 8.98 -28.24
C ASN A 689 -0.76 8.45 -27.32
N VAL A 690 -1.02 9.16 -26.23
CA VAL A 690 -2.22 8.94 -25.43
C VAL A 690 -3.34 9.66 -26.18
N GLN A 691 -4.29 8.92 -26.74
CA GLN A 691 -5.62 9.48 -27.01
C GLN A 691 -6.26 9.63 -25.64
N ASP A 692 -6.40 10.86 -25.17
CA ASP A 692 -7.23 11.16 -24.00
C ASP A 692 -8.67 10.80 -24.41
N GLY A 693 -9.10 9.59 -24.01
CA GLY A 693 -10.44 9.06 -24.23
C GLY A 693 -11.36 9.37 -23.07
#